data_AF-A0A8C6LEE3-F1
#
_entry.id   AF-A0A8C6LEE3-F1
#
_cell.length_a   1.000
_cell.length_b   1.000
_cell.length_c   1.000
_cell.angle_alpha   90.00
_cell.angle_beta   90.00
_cell.angle_gamma   90.00
#
_symmetry.space_group_name_H-M   'P 1'
#
loop_
_entity.id
_entity.type
_entity.pdbx_description
1 polymer ?
#
loop_
_entity_poly.entity_id
_entity_poly.type
_entity_poly.pdbx_seq_one_letter_code
_entity_poly.pdbx_strand_id
1 'polypeptide(L)'
;MPYLGGKEAVKELRRALSNPNIQADPLRYRNTVLRVIRMMSQGADVSSLFSEMVKACATVDVVQKKLVYIFLCSYATLNPELSLLVVNTLRKDCQDPNPMVRSLALRSMTNLRLPSLVEYVEQPLTAGLRDRAACVRRVAVLGWAKLSNLQPAADLDAAVVNELYSLLRDPDPVVVVNCLRALEEILKEEGGVVINKPITHHLLKRLKDCDVWGQCEVLRVLQRYRPQSDDELFDILSLLDPSLVSPHPPVMAATLSLFLSLCSDLPAVSLAALERVRGPLLSACGSSSREMRFAALCHVQLLLRSVPGLLGEHYKRFFCGYAEPAFIKQRKMQVLVELVNDDNVGMLLDELKGYCTDVSMDTAQTAIAAIGHIGRSYSDRSLEILTGLLTLKQEHITSAVVQTMRDLVWVCPQCSDTVCSALEGCEETLQDDQGRQALLWLLGVYGERLTSAPYTLEVFIDGVRSEASLGVKMELLTAAVRLFLTRPAEMQDMLGRLLHFCIEEERDMCVRDQALLYYRLLHCGIEETRKVLQGRRSDPSLGVLIGRQAEPISQWASSFNTMDALKKAAVETETASRGSPEHVATKLKADLDLPKTLDCCPDDALHSVHHRLVVSKPWLCVTSLSRLPYWFQREAVHP
;
A
#
# COMPACT_ATOMS: atom_id res chain seq x y z
N MET A 1 20.20 -0.28 32.93
CA MET A 1 20.49 -1.10 34.14
C MET A 1 21.29 -2.33 33.70
N PRO A 2 22.61 -2.39 33.97
CA PRO A 2 23.46 -3.43 33.40
C PRO A 2 23.54 -4.68 34.30
N TYR A 3 23.03 -5.81 33.77
CA TYR A 3 23.54 -7.20 33.74
C TYR A 3 24.54 -7.80 34.76
N LEU A 4 24.84 -7.17 35.92
CA LEU A 4 25.81 -7.74 36.88
C LEU A 4 25.23 -8.87 37.76
N GLY A 5 23.92 -8.91 37.98
CA GLY A 5 23.28 -9.99 38.77
C GLY A 5 23.09 -11.32 38.01
N GLY A 6 23.30 -11.34 36.69
CA GLY A 6 22.99 -12.52 35.86
C GLY A 6 23.97 -13.68 36.06
N LYS A 7 25.28 -13.42 36.12
CA LYS A 7 26.31 -14.47 36.16
C LYS A 7 26.33 -15.23 37.49
N GLU A 8 26.13 -14.53 38.61
CA GLU A 8 26.05 -15.15 39.93
C GLU A 8 24.76 -15.96 40.08
N ALA A 9 23.63 -15.41 39.63
CA ALA A 9 22.35 -16.12 39.61
C ALA A 9 22.41 -17.41 38.77
N VAL A 10 23.11 -17.40 37.63
CA VAL A 10 23.31 -18.62 36.81
C VAL A 10 24.15 -19.65 37.55
N LYS A 11 25.21 -19.24 38.25
CA LYS A 11 26.02 -20.15 39.09
C LYS A 11 25.21 -20.74 40.24
N GLU A 12 24.37 -19.94 40.89
CA GLU A 12 23.44 -20.40 41.93
C GLU A 12 22.43 -21.42 41.38
N LEU A 13 21.84 -21.14 40.22
CA LEU A 13 20.91 -22.05 39.55
C LEU A 13 21.60 -23.36 39.16
N ARG A 14 22.87 -23.31 38.70
CA ARG A 14 23.65 -24.53 38.44
C ARG A 14 23.78 -25.40 39.70
N ARG A 15 24.13 -24.78 40.82
CA ARG A 15 24.24 -25.46 42.13
C ARG A 15 22.89 -26.03 42.55
N ALA A 16 21.81 -25.28 42.38
CA ALA A 16 20.46 -25.72 42.73
C ALA A 16 19.99 -26.90 41.87
N LEU A 17 20.23 -26.87 40.56
CA LEU A 17 19.90 -27.97 39.64
C LEU A 17 20.71 -29.24 39.91
N SER A 18 21.91 -29.10 40.46
CA SER A 18 22.80 -30.23 40.78
C SER A 18 22.59 -30.77 42.21
N ASN A 19 21.79 -30.10 43.04
CA ASN A 19 21.62 -30.46 44.44
C ASN A 19 20.64 -31.66 44.59
N PRO A 20 21.07 -32.79 45.17
CA PRO A 20 20.23 -33.98 45.31
C PRO A 20 18.98 -33.74 46.18
N ASN A 21 19.06 -32.86 47.19
CA ASN A 21 17.93 -32.53 48.06
C ASN A 21 16.82 -31.78 47.30
N ILE A 22 17.19 -31.03 46.26
CA ILE A 22 16.26 -30.31 45.40
C ILE A 22 15.70 -31.26 44.33
N GLN A 23 16.53 -32.18 43.80
CA GLN A 23 16.10 -33.20 42.84
C GLN A 23 15.11 -34.22 43.43
N ALA A 24 15.24 -34.53 44.72
CA ALA A 24 14.34 -35.46 45.42
C ALA A 24 12.89 -34.96 45.51
N ASP A 25 12.70 -33.63 45.59
CA ASP A 25 11.36 -33.02 45.63
C ASP A 25 10.98 -32.51 44.22
N PRO A 26 10.03 -33.16 43.52
CA PRO A 26 9.68 -32.81 42.15
C PRO A 26 9.15 -31.37 42.02
N LEU A 27 8.48 -30.84 43.04
CA LEU A 27 7.94 -29.48 43.00
C LEU A 27 9.04 -28.43 43.14
N ARG A 28 10.01 -28.65 44.04
CA ARG A 28 11.17 -27.77 44.19
C ARG A 28 12.07 -27.81 42.97
N TYR A 29 12.27 -28.98 42.37
CA TYR A 29 13.05 -29.12 41.15
C TYR A 29 12.38 -28.38 39.98
N ARG A 30 11.07 -28.57 39.77
CA ARG A 30 10.29 -27.85 38.77
C ARG A 30 10.38 -26.33 38.94
N ASN A 31 10.27 -25.83 40.18
CA ASN A 31 10.39 -24.40 40.45
C ASN A 31 11.79 -23.86 40.13
N THR A 32 12.83 -24.67 40.32
CA THR A 32 14.21 -24.31 39.94
C THR A 32 14.35 -24.22 38.42
N VAL A 33 13.81 -25.20 37.68
CA VAL A 33 13.75 -25.17 36.21
C VAL A 33 12.96 -23.95 35.72
N LEU A 34 11.84 -23.61 36.35
CA LEU A 34 11.06 -22.43 36.01
C LEU A 34 11.86 -21.12 36.20
N ARG A 35 12.71 -21.04 37.24
CA ARG A 35 13.60 -19.89 37.44
C ARG A 35 14.62 -19.77 36.30
N VAL A 36 15.13 -20.89 35.76
CA VAL A 36 15.99 -20.87 34.56
C VAL A 36 15.25 -20.30 33.35
N ILE A 37 14.02 -20.76 33.09
CA ILE A 37 13.20 -20.23 31.98
C ILE A 37 12.89 -18.74 32.17
N ARG A 38 12.62 -18.30 33.40
CA ARG A 38 12.42 -16.87 33.70
C ARG A 38 13.65 -16.03 33.35
N MET A 39 14.85 -16.50 33.71
CA MET A 39 16.11 -15.83 33.35
C MET A 39 16.32 -15.80 31.83
N MET A 40 15.99 -16.89 31.14
CA MET A 40 16.02 -16.96 29.67
C MET A 40 15.06 -15.94 29.04
N SER A 41 13.83 -15.83 29.54
CA SER A 41 12.84 -14.84 29.06
C SER A 41 13.24 -13.38 29.34
N GLN A 42 14.07 -13.14 30.34
CA GLN A 42 14.66 -11.83 30.63
C GLN A 42 15.87 -11.50 29.73
N GLY A 43 16.27 -12.42 28.84
CA GLY A 43 17.41 -12.25 27.93
C GLY A 43 18.77 -12.55 28.55
N ALA A 44 18.83 -13.18 29.74
CA ALA A 44 20.09 -13.60 30.34
C ALA A 44 20.64 -14.88 29.68
N ASP A 45 21.96 -14.94 29.48
CA ASP A 45 22.60 -16.12 28.93
C ASP A 45 22.66 -17.27 29.96
N VAL A 46 21.79 -18.26 29.75
CA VAL A 46 21.70 -19.49 30.56
C VAL A 46 22.26 -20.71 29.83
N SER A 47 22.98 -20.53 28.71
CA SER A 47 23.57 -21.60 27.90
C SER A 47 24.45 -22.55 28.72
N SER A 48 25.15 -22.02 29.72
CA SER A 48 26.03 -22.78 30.61
C SER A 48 25.30 -23.83 31.47
N LEU A 49 23.96 -23.79 31.56
CA LEU A 49 23.14 -24.76 32.30
C LEU A 49 22.67 -25.93 31.42
N PHE A 50 23.17 -26.04 30.18
CA PHE A 50 22.69 -27.03 29.22
C PHE A 50 22.80 -28.46 29.72
N SER A 51 23.94 -28.83 30.32
CA SER A 51 24.17 -30.19 30.81
C SER A 51 23.20 -30.61 31.93
N GLU A 52 22.89 -29.68 32.82
CA GLU A 52 21.96 -29.87 33.92
C GLU A 52 20.52 -29.97 33.41
N MET A 53 20.18 -29.18 32.39
CA MET A 53 18.88 -29.23 31.73
C MET A 53 18.68 -30.51 30.91
N VAL A 54 19.73 -31.07 30.30
CA VAL A 54 19.69 -32.40 29.67
C VAL A 54 19.37 -33.48 30.70
N LYS A 55 19.94 -33.40 31.92
CA LYS A 55 19.60 -34.34 33.00
C LYS A 55 18.15 -34.16 33.48
N ALA A 56 17.69 -32.91 33.57
CA ALA A 56 16.31 -32.56 33.96
C ALA A 56 15.24 -33.05 32.96
N CYS A 57 15.65 -33.47 31.76
CA CYS A 57 14.79 -33.95 30.68
C CYS A 57 14.13 -35.30 31.02
N ALA A 58 14.86 -36.20 31.69
CA ALA A 58 14.42 -37.56 31.99
C ALA A 58 13.50 -37.60 33.23
N THR A 59 12.31 -37.03 33.14
CA THR A 59 11.30 -37.03 34.22
C THR A 59 9.97 -37.58 33.77
N VAL A 60 9.00 -37.76 34.69
CA VAL A 60 7.62 -38.16 34.36
C VAL A 60 6.68 -36.94 34.33
N ASP A 61 7.04 -35.84 34.99
CA ASP A 61 6.23 -34.61 35.02
C ASP A 61 6.21 -33.92 33.64
N VAL A 62 5.03 -33.91 33.02
CA VAL A 62 4.78 -33.27 31.72
C VAL A 62 5.08 -31.77 31.77
N VAL A 63 4.84 -31.09 32.89
CA VAL A 63 5.10 -29.65 33.02
C VAL A 63 6.60 -29.38 33.00
N GLN A 64 7.37 -30.14 33.76
CA GLN A 64 8.82 -30.05 33.73
C GLN A 64 9.38 -30.37 32.33
N LYS A 65 8.90 -31.43 31.67
CA LYS A 65 9.31 -31.74 30.28
C LYS A 65 9.09 -30.57 29.33
N LYS A 66 7.91 -29.93 29.39
CA LYS A 66 7.62 -28.75 28.55
C LYS A 66 8.64 -27.63 28.77
N LEU A 67 8.95 -27.31 30.04
CA LEU A 67 9.92 -26.27 30.37
C LEU A 67 11.32 -26.64 29.86
N VAL A 68 11.76 -27.88 30.10
CA VAL A 68 13.08 -28.35 29.69
C VAL A 68 13.20 -28.40 28.16
N TYR A 69 12.20 -28.91 27.45
CA TYR A 69 12.23 -28.97 25.99
C TYR A 69 12.26 -27.59 25.33
N ILE A 70 11.54 -26.60 25.88
CA ILE A 70 11.63 -25.21 25.40
C ILE A 70 13.07 -24.70 25.52
N PHE A 71 13.72 -24.93 26.67
CA PHE A 71 15.13 -24.56 26.86
C PHE A 71 16.04 -25.29 25.87
N LEU A 72 15.88 -26.60 25.74
CA LEU A 72 16.72 -27.42 24.86
C LEU A 72 16.58 -26.99 23.40
N CYS A 73 15.37 -26.75 22.90
CA CYS A 73 15.17 -26.28 21.53
C CYS A 73 15.79 -24.91 21.27
N SER A 74 15.85 -24.02 22.27
CA SER A 74 16.45 -22.69 22.14
C SER A 74 17.98 -22.72 22.09
N TYR A 75 18.62 -23.66 22.80
CA TYR A 75 20.07 -23.74 22.95
C TYR A 75 20.73 -24.93 22.21
N ALA A 76 19.97 -25.78 21.53
CA ALA A 76 20.47 -26.99 20.88
C ALA A 76 21.51 -26.70 19.78
N THR A 77 21.28 -25.66 18.98
CA THR A 77 22.21 -25.26 17.90
C THR A 77 23.54 -24.74 18.43
N LEU A 78 23.57 -24.20 19.65
CA LEU A 78 24.79 -23.74 20.32
C LEU A 78 25.60 -24.90 20.93
N ASN A 79 24.96 -26.03 21.23
CA ASN A 79 25.59 -27.20 21.84
C ASN A 79 25.17 -28.50 21.11
N PRO A 80 25.60 -28.72 19.85
CA PRO A 80 25.13 -29.83 19.04
C PRO A 80 25.53 -31.20 19.61
N GLU A 81 26.74 -31.35 20.14
CA GLU A 81 27.24 -32.63 20.69
C GLU A 81 26.43 -33.07 21.91
N LEU A 82 26.18 -32.16 22.86
CA LEU A 82 25.39 -32.46 24.05
C LEU A 82 23.91 -32.69 23.73
N SER A 83 23.41 -32.09 22.64
CA SER A 83 22.03 -32.28 22.19
C SER A 83 21.76 -33.71 21.70
N LEU A 84 22.78 -34.43 21.22
CA LEU A 84 22.65 -35.85 20.83
C LEU A 84 22.22 -36.73 22.02
N LEU A 85 22.61 -36.37 23.25
CA LEU A 85 22.24 -37.11 24.46
C LEU A 85 20.74 -37.08 24.74
N VAL A 86 20.05 -36.04 24.26
CA VAL A 86 18.61 -35.84 24.46
C VAL A 86 17.78 -36.75 23.55
N VAL A 87 18.33 -37.17 22.41
CA VAL A 87 17.64 -37.93 21.37
C VAL A 87 17.04 -39.22 21.90
N ASN A 88 17.80 -39.97 22.69
CA ASN A 88 17.33 -41.24 23.26
C ASN A 88 16.15 -41.03 24.22
N THR A 89 16.21 -39.99 25.04
CA THR A 89 15.11 -39.61 25.94
C THR A 89 13.88 -39.20 25.14
N LEU A 90 14.03 -38.39 24.10
CA LEU A 90 12.93 -37.97 23.24
C LEU A 90 12.31 -39.13 22.44
N ARG A 91 13.12 -40.07 21.94
CA ARG A 91 12.63 -41.28 21.26
C ARG A 91 11.81 -42.16 22.20
N LYS A 92 12.26 -42.32 23.44
CA LYS A 92 11.49 -43.02 24.49
C LYS A 92 10.17 -42.30 24.76
N ASP A 93 10.20 -40.97 24.84
CA ASP A 93 9.01 -40.16 25.10
C ASP A 93 8.02 -40.16 23.92
N CYS A 94 8.48 -40.40 22.69
CA CYS A 94 7.61 -40.62 21.52
C CYS A 94 6.82 -41.93 21.60
N GLN A 95 7.20 -42.86 22.47
CA GLN A 95 6.52 -44.15 22.69
C GLN A 95 5.74 -44.18 24.01
N ASP A 96 5.64 -43.05 24.72
CA ASP A 96 4.94 -42.94 26.01
C ASP A 96 3.43 -43.25 25.87
N PRO A 97 2.79 -43.92 26.85
CA PRO A 97 1.35 -44.17 26.78
C PRO A 97 0.51 -42.89 26.69
N ASN A 98 1.00 -41.76 27.23
CA ASN A 98 0.31 -40.49 27.18
C ASN A 98 0.53 -39.78 25.82
N PRO A 99 -0.53 -39.56 25.02
CA PRO A 99 -0.42 -38.88 23.72
C PRO A 99 0.09 -37.43 23.84
N MET A 100 -0.09 -36.78 24.99
CA MET A 100 0.46 -35.44 25.23
C MET A 100 1.99 -35.45 25.35
N VAL A 101 2.56 -36.50 25.95
CA VAL A 101 4.02 -36.67 26.05
C VAL A 101 4.58 -37.03 24.68
N ARG A 102 3.95 -37.97 23.95
CA ARG A 102 4.36 -38.34 22.59
C ARG A 102 4.38 -37.16 21.63
N SER A 103 3.27 -36.41 21.55
CA SER A 103 3.17 -35.23 20.68
C SER A 103 4.17 -34.14 21.07
N LEU A 104 4.40 -33.92 22.37
CA LEU A 104 5.37 -32.95 22.86
C LEU A 104 6.81 -33.35 22.51
N ALA A 105 7.17 -34.62 22.69
CA ALA A 105 8.47 -35.16 22.35
C ALA A 105 8.73 -35.05 20.84
N LEU A 106 7.77 -35.48 20.02
CA LEU A 106 7.87 -35.42 18.56
C LEU A 106 8.03 -33.97 18.04
N ARG A 107 7.27 -33.03 18.63
CA ARG A 107 7.40 -31.59 18.33
C ARG A 107 8.77 -31.06 18.70
N SER A 108 9.33 -31.52 19.81
CA SER A 108 10.62 -31.03 20.32
C SER A 108 11.77 -31.61 19.51
N MET A 109 11.72 -32.89 19.14
CA MET A 109 12.67 -33.52 18.21
C MET A 109 12.80 -32.74 16.90
N THR A 110 11.68 -32.41 16.27
CA THR A 110 11.67 -31.63 15.01
C THR A 110 12.08 -30.16 15.19
N ASN A 111 12.04 -29.63 16.41
CA ASN A 111 12.42 -28.26 16.73
C ASN A 111 13.90 -28.11 17.16
N LEU A 112 14.66 -29.20 17.35
CA LEU A 112 16.09 -29.13 17.66
C LEU A 112 16.92 -28.58 16.49
N ARG A 113 16.44 -28.72 15.24
CA ARG A 113 17.05 -28.17 14.01
C ARG A 113 18.53 -28.55 13.82
N LEU A 114 18.90 -29.77 14.17
CA LEU A 114 20.24 -30.31 13.97
C LEU A 114 20.22 -31.27 12.76
N PRO A 115 21.02 -31.04 11.70
CA PRO A 115 21.05 -31.91 10.52
C PRO A 115 21.44 -33.36 10.84
N SER A 116 22.32 -33.56 11.83
CA SER A 116 22.72 -34.90 12.30
C SER A 116 21.60 -35.69 12.97
N LEU A 117 20.46 -35.05 13.27
CA LEU A 117 19.33 -35.71 13.94
C LEU A 117 18.28 -36.29 12.99
N VAL A 118 18.34 -35.97 11.69
CA VAL A 118 17.27 -36.30 10.74
C VAL A 118 16.97 -37.80 10.72
N GLU A 119 17.98 -38.65 10.57
CA GLU A 119 17.84 -40.13 10.55
C GLU A 119 17.16 -40.68 11.81
N TYR A 120 17.35 -40.04 12.97
CA TYR A 120 16.74 -40.47 14.23
C TYR A 120 15.29 -40.02 14.39
N VAL A 121 14.84 -39.05 13.59
CA VAL A 121 13.53 -38.39 13.69
C VAL A 121 12.53 -38.99 12.69
N GLU A 122 12.99 -39.48 11.53
CA GLU A 122 12.14 -40.05 10.47
C GLU A 122 11.27 -41.22 10.95
N GLN A 123 11.85 -42.18 11.67
CA GLN A 123 11.10 -43.34 12.16
C GLN A 123 10.01 -42.93 13.18
N PRO A 124 10.30 -42.14 14.24
CA PRO A 124 9.26 -41.59 15.10
C PRO A 124 8.19 -40.76 14.38
N LEU A 125 8.55 -39.98 13.35
CA LEU A 125 7.60 -39.20 12.56
C LEU A 125 6.66 -40.10 11.75
N THR A 126 7.21 -41.10 11.06
CA THR A 126 6.42 -42.08 10.29
C THR A 126 5.44 -42.83 11.20
N ALA A 127 5.89 -43.25 12.38
CA ALA A 127 5.02 -43.86 13.38
C ALA A 127 3.94 -42.88 13.88
N GLY A 128 4.30 -41.60 14.05
CA GLY A 128 3.39 -40.54 14.47
C GLY A 128 2.29 -40.22 13.45
N LEU A 129 2.49 -40.44 12.15
CA LEU A 129 1.45 -40.28 11.12
C LEU A 129 0.29 -41.27 11.31
N ARG A 130 0.59 -42.48 11.80
CA ARG A 130 -0.38 -43.57 12.04
C ARG A 130 -0.86 -43.67 13.48
N ASP A 131 -0.63 -42.62 14.27
CA ASP A 131 -1.00 -42.62 15.69
C ASP A 131 -2.53 -42.63 15.89
N ARG A 132 -2.99 -43.30 16.95
CA ARG A 132 -4.41 -43.31 17.35
C ARG A 132 -4.91 -41.94 17.77
N ALA A 133 -4.04 -41.12 18.36
CA ALA A 133 -4.39 -39.81 18.88
C ALA A 133 -4.15 -38.71 17.82
N ALA A 134 -5.19 -37.94 17.52
CA ALA A 134 -5.11 -36.84 16.55
C ALA A 134 -4.02 -35.82 16.90
N CYS A 135 -3.79 -35.51 18.18
CA CYS A 135 -2.76 -34.55 18.60
C CYS A 135 -1.34 -34.95 18.20
N VAL A 136 -1.04 -36.25 18.13
CA VAL A 136 0.27 -36.75 17.67
C VAL A 136 0.36 -36.63 16.15
N ARG A 137 -0.69 -37.04 15.41
CA ARG A 137 -0.75 -36.90 13.95
C ARG A 137 -0.60 -35.46 13.49
N ARG A 138 -1.27 -34.50 14.15
CA ARG A 138 -1.14 -33.05 13.89
C ARG A 138 0.32 -32.59 13.94
N VAL A 139 1.08 -33.08 14.90
CA VAL A 139 2.50 -32.73 15.08
C VAL A 139 3.37 -33.47 14.08
N ALA A 140 3.11 -34.76 13.84
CA ALA A 140 3.88 -35.58 12.90
C ALA A 140 3.85 -35.01 11.49
N VAL A 141 2.67 -34.60 11.02
CA VAL A 141 2.47 -33.98 9.70
C VAL A 141 3.29 -32.70 9.55
N LEU A 142 3.18 -31.76 10.50
CA LEU A 142 4.01 -30.54 10.49
C LEU A 142 5.49 -30.82 10.72
N GLY A 143 5.81 -31.94 11.38
CA GLY A 143 7.17 -32.40 11.61
C GLY A 143 7.88 -32.76 10.31
N TRP A 144 7.19 -33.43 9.39
CA TRP A 144 7.70 -33.70 8.04
C TRP A 144 8.00 -32.44 7.24
N ALA A 145 7.12 -31.44 7.27
CA ALA A 145 7.38 -30.15 6.64
C ALA A 145 8.58 -29.39 7.23
N LYS A 146 8.86 -29.57 8.52
CA LYS A 146 10.08 -28.99 9.14
C LYS A 146 11.33 -29.75 8.73
N LEU A 147 11.23 -31.07 8.56
CA LEU A 147 12.33 -31.93 8.18
C LEU A 147 12.75 -31.66 6.73
N SER A 148 11.78 -31.51 5.82
CA SER A 148 12.04 -31.08 4.43
C SER A 148 12.74 -29.72 4.37
N ASN A 149 12.35 -28.77 5.21
CA ASN A 149 12.99 -27.45 5.27
C ASN A 149 14.42 -27.48 5.84
N LEU A 150 14.77 -28.49 6.65
CA LEU A 150 16.13 -28.65 7.16
C LEU A 150 17.07 -29.28 6.12
N GLN A 151 16.55 -30.14 5.24
CA GLN A 151 17.30 -30.79 4.16
C GLN A 151 16.51 -30.72 2.83
N PRO A 152 16.50 -29.56 2.16
CA PRO A 152 15.71 -29.37 0.93
C PRO A 152 16.24 -30.20 -0.27
N ALA A 153 17.48 -30.71 -0.20
CA ALA A 153 18.09 -31.53 -1.25
C ALA A 153 17.91 -33.04 -1.04
N ALA A 154 17.29 -33.47 0.06
CA ALA A 154 17.01 -34.88 0.30
C ALA A 154 15.66 -35.25 -0.33
N ASP A 155 15.67 -36.18 -1.29
CA ASP A 155 14.44 -36.71 -1.87
C ASP A 155 13.64 -37.41 -0.77
N LEU A 156 12.41 -36.97 -0.54
CA LEU A 156 11.50 -37.62 0.39
C LEU A 156 10.98 -38.91 -0.23
N ASP A 157 10.96 -39.97 0.59
CA ASP A 157 10.35 -41.23 0.20
C ASP A 157 8.91 -41.03 -0.28
N ALA A 158 8.61 -41.49 -1.50
CA ALA A 158 7.27 -41.41 -2.09
C ALA A 158 6.20 -42.06 -1.19
N ALA A 159 6.58 -43.04 -0.37
CA ALA A 159 5.70 -43.67 0.62
C ALA A 159 5.18 -42.68 1.68
N VAL A 160 6.01 -41.73 2.12
CA VAL A 160 5.63 -40.71 3.11
C VAL A 160 4.66 -39.72 2.49
N VAL A 161 4.92 -39.28 1.26
CA VAL A 161 4.03 -38.38 0.51
C VAL A 161 2.67 -39.04 0.30
N ASN A 162 2.62 -40.31 -0.07
CA ASN A 162 1.37 -41.08 -0.20
C ASN A 162 0.60 -41.19 1.13
N GLU A 163 1.30 -41.39 2.25
CA GLU A 163 0.68 -41.41 3.57
C GLU A 163 0.09 -40.04 3.92
N LEU A 164 0.80 -38.93 3.62
CA LEU A 164 0.27 -37.59 3.80
C LEU A 164 -1.00 -37.37 2.95
N TYR A 165 -1.01 -37.74 1.67
CA TYR A 165 -2.23 -37.67 0.86
C TYR A 165 -3.40 -38.50 1.44
N SER A 166 -3.12 -39.63 2.11
CA SER A 166 -4.15 -40.42 2.81
C SER A 166 -4.75 -39.67 4.00
N LEU A 167 -3.94 -38.85 4.70
CA LEU A 167 -4.36 -38.03 5.84
C LEU A 167 -5.20 -36.81 5.44
N LEU A 168 -5.35 -36.49 4.15
CA LEU A 168 -6.33 -35.51 3.69
C LEU A 168 -7.79 -35.95 3.97
N ARG A 169 -8.01 -37.25 4.23
CA ARG A 169 -9.31 -37.82 4.62
C ARG A 169 -9.42 -38.10 6.11
N ASP A 170 -8.53 -37.53 6.93
CA ASP A 170 -8.50 -37.76 8.37
C ASP A 170 -9.80 -37.28 9.05
N PRO A 171 -10.32 -37.97 10.08
CA PRO A 171 -11.48 -37.51 10.83
C PRO A 171 -11.25 -36.15 11.49
N ASP A 172 -10.02 -35.81 11.89
CA ASP A 172 -9.72 -34.55 12.55
C ASP A 172 -9.42 -33.43 11.53
N PRO A 173 -10.20 -32.33 11.52
CA PRO A 173 -10.03 -31.27 10.53
C PRO A 173 -8.68 -30.56 10.65
N VAL A 174 -8.11 -30.47 11.86
CA VAL A 174 -6.80 -29.83 12.06
C VAL A 174 -5.68 -30.66 11.46
N VAL A 175 -5.78 -32.00 11.48
CA VAL A 175 -4.84 -32.88 10.77
C VAL A 175 -4.90 -32.62 9.26
N VAL A 176 -6.11 -32.55 8.70
CA VAL A 176 -6.32 -32.28 7.26
C VAL A 176 -5.68 -30.95 6.85
N VAL A 177 -5.96 -29.87 7.58
CA VAL A 177 -5.40 -28.54 7.28
C VAL A 177 -3.88 -28.52 7.45
N ASN A 178 -3.34 -29.12 8.51
CA ASN A 178 -1.89 -29.23 8.68
C ASN A 178 -1.24 -30.08 7.59
N CYS A 179 -1.96 -31.08 7.07
CA CYS A 179 -1.50 -31.92 5.98
C CYS A 179 -1.44 -31.16 4.68
N LEU A 180 -2.46 -30.36 4.36
CA LEU A 180 -2.42 -29.44 3.23
C LEU A 180 -1.22 -28.48 3.34
N ARG A 181 -1.00 -27.86 4.51
CA ARG A 181 0.16 -26.99 4.74
C ARG A 181 1.49 -27.71 4.56
N ALA A 182 1.58 -28.95 5.04
CA ALA A 182 2.81 -29.74 4.96
C ALA A 182 3.10 -30.17 3.52
N LEU A 183 2.10 -30.69 2.80
CA LEU A 183 2.24 -31.06 1.39
C LEU A 183 2.58 -29.84 0.53
N GLU A 184 2.01 -28.67 0.82
CA GLU A 184 2.28 -27.43 0.09
C GLU A 184 3.73 -26.98 0.22
N GLU A 185 4.32 -27.14 1.41
CA GLU A 185 5.73 -26.82 1.65
C GLU A 185 6.67 -27.89 1.09
N ILE A 186 6.31 -29.17 1.25
CA ILE A 186 7.11 -30.30 0.75
C ILE A 186 7.19 -30.31 -0.78
N LEU A 187 6.06 -30.09 -1.46
CA LEU A 187 5.95 -30.15 -2.93
C LEU A 187 6.15 -28.77 -3.57
N LYS A 188 6.72 -27.80 -2.85
CA LYS A 188 6.86 -26.42 -3.31
C LYS A 188 7.62 -26.31 -4.64
N GLU A 189 8.65 -27.12 -4.83
CA GLU A 189 9.44 -27.19 -6.07
C GLU A 189 8.64 -27.80 -7.24
N GLU A 190 7.67 -28.68 -6.95
CA GLU A 190 6.80 -29.32 -7.94
C GLU A 190 5.55 -28.48 -8.28
N GLY A 191 5.37 -27.32 -7.63
CA GLY A 191 4.20 -26.45 -7.80
C GLY A 191 3.10 -26.62 -6.73
N GLY A 192 3.39 -27.33 -5.65
CA GLY A 192 2.55 -27.50 -4.46
C GLY A 192 1.62 -28.72 -4.51
N VAL A 193 0.58 -28.71 -3.69
CA VAL A 193 -0.32 -29.87 -3.55
C VAL A 193 -1.14 -30.09 -4.82
N VAL A 194 -1.12 -31.30 -5.37
CA VAL A 194 -2.00 -31.69 -6.48
C VAL A 194 -3.37 -32.05 -5.94
N ILE A 195 -4.38 -31.25 -6.30
CA ILE A 195 -5.76 -31.46 -5.86
C ILE A 195 -6.60 -31.99 -7.01
N ASN A 196 -7.23 -33.14 -6.78
CA ASN A 196 -8.20 -33.75 -7.68
C ASN A 196 -9.64 -33.41 -7.26
N LYS A 197 -10.59 -33.47 -8.19
CA LYS A 197 -12.05 -33.37 -7.94
C LYS A 197 -12.55 -34.01 -6.64
N PRO A 198 -12.27 -35.30 -6.32
CA PRO A 198 -12.75 -35.92 -5.09
C PRO A 198 -12.18 -35.27 -3.82
N ILE A 199 -10.93 -34.78 -3.87
CA ILE A 199 -10.30 -34.07 -2.76
C ILE A 199 -10.97 -32.70 -2.60
N THR A 200 -11.17 -31.96 -3.69
CA THR A 200 -11.89 -30.67 -3.70
C THR A 200 -13.26 -30.79 -3.05
N HIS A 201 -14.12 -31.72 -3.51
CA HIS A 201 -15.45 -31.90 -2.94
C HIS A 201 -15.40 -32.37 -1.47
N HIS A 202 -14.42 -33.21 -1.09
CA HIS A 202 -14.27 -33.64 0.30
C HIS A 202 -13.94 -32.45 1.22
N LEU A 203 -12.97 -31.63 0.83
CA LEU A 203 -12.53 -30.45 1.58
C LEU A 203 -13.65 -29.40 1.69
N LEU A 204 -14.35 -29.12 0.60
CA LEU A 204 -15.46 -28.15 0.59
C LEU A 204 -16.64 -28.60 1.46
N LYS A 205 -17.04 -29.87 1.40
CA LYS A 205 -18.13 -30.41 2.24
C LYS A 205 -17.80 -30.32 3.73
N ARG A 206 -16.52 -30.44 4.09
CA ARG A 206 -16.03 -30.38 5.47
C ARG A 206 -15.47 -29.02 5.87
N LEU A 207 -15.63 -28.00 5.04
CA LEU A 207 -15.11 -26.67 5.31
C LEU A 207 -15.66 -26.11 6.63
N LYS A 208 -16.94 -26.37 6.94
CA LYS A 208 -17.59 -25.95 8.19
C LYS A 208 -17.01 -26.60 9.46
N ASP A 209 -16.39 -27.77 9.33
CA ASP A 209 -15.75 -28.47 10.46
C ASP A 209 -14.39 -27.84 10.81
N CYS A 210 -13.78 -27.11 9.87
CA CYS A 210 -12.49 -26.48 10.05
C CYS A 210 -12.61 -25.18 10.85
N ASP A 211 -11.55 -24.82 11.57
CA ASP A 211 -11.43 -23.52 12.21
C ASP A 211 -11.28 -22.40 11.17
N VAL A 212 -11.47 -21.14 11.58
CA VAL A 212 -11.41 -19.97 10.69
C VAL A 212 -10.12 -19.94 9.86
N TRP A 213 -8.98 -20.25 10.48
CA TRP A 213 -7.68 -20.28 9.79
C TRP A 213 -7.54 -21.48 8.85
N GLY A 214 -8.08 -22.63 9.22
CA GLY A 214 -8.13 -23.81 8.37
C GLY A 214 -9.01 -23.61 7.15
N GLN A 215 -10.16 -22.97 7.30
CA GLN A 215 -11.03 -22.60 6.18
C GLN A 215 -10.31 -21.70 5.19
N CYS A 216 -9.64 -20.65 5.67
CA CYS A 216 -8.85 -19.76 4.81
C CYS A 216 -7.74 -20.50 4.05
N GLU A 217 -7.06 -21.47 4.68
CA GLU A 217 -6.04 -22.24 3.96
C GLU A 217 -6.63 -23.16 2.92
N VAL A 218 -7.68 -23.91 3.25
CA VAL A 218 -8.36 -24.78 2.28
C VAL A 218 -8.79 -23.96 1.06
N LEU A 219 -9.42 -22.80 1.28
CA LEU A 219 -9.84 -21.89 0.20
C LEU A 219 -8.65 -21.37 -0.61
N ARG A 220 -7.51 -21.08 0.02
CA ARG A 220 -6.30 -20.61 -0.67
C ARG A 220 -5.70 -21.70 -1.57
N VAL A 221 -5.55 -22.92 -1.08
CA VAL A 221 -5.01 -24.03 -1.90
C VAL A 221 -5.96 -24.33 -3.06
N LEU A 222 -7.28 -24.21 -2.85
CA LEU A 222 -8.28 -24.38 -3.91
C LEU A 222 -8.24 -23.31 -5.02
N GLN A 223 -7.58 -22.16 -4.83
CA GLN A 223 -7.44 -21.15 -5.90
C GLN A 223 -6.65 -21.67 -7.11
N ARG A 224 -5.83 -22.72 -6.93
CA ARG A 224 -5.11 -23.37 -8.03
C ARG A 224 -5.94 -24.39 -8.79
N TYR A 225 -7.05 -24.84 -8.20
CA TYR A 225 -7.91 -25.84 -8.82
C TYR A 225 -8.76 -25.20 -9.92
N ARG A 226 -8.69 -25.75 -11.13
CA ARG A 226 -9.55 -25.34 -12.25
C ARG A 226 -10.55 -26.46 -12.58
N PRO A 227 -11.86 -26.20 -12.48
CA PRO A 227 -12.88 -27.18 -12.86
C PRO A 227 -12.82 -27.46 -14.36
N GLN A 228 -13.06 -28.71 -14.76
CA GLN A 228 -13.02 -29.13 -16.16
C GLN A 228 -14.38 -28.97 -16.87
N SER A 229 -15.47 -28.87 -16.10
CA SER A 229 -16.85 -28.86 -16.58
C SER A 229 -17.66 -27.78 -15.87
N ASP A 230 -18.60 -27.18 -16.58
CA ASP A 230 -19.49 -26.15 -16.03
C ASP A 230 -20.36 -26.70 -14.88
N ASP A 231 -20.87 -27.92 -15.00
CA ASP A 231 -21.62 -28.58 -13.92
C ASP A 231 -20.81 -28.67 -12.62
N GLU A 232 -19.52 -29.01 -12.72
CA GLU A 232 -18.62 -29.08 -11.57
C GLU A 232 -18.33 -27.71 -10.98
N LEU A 233 -18.16 -26.70 -11.84
CA LEU A 233 -18.04 -25.32 -11.40
C LEU A 233 -19.26 -24.92 -10.57
N PHE A 234 -20.48 -25.14 -11.07
CA PHE A 234 -21.71 -24.78 -10.34
C PHE A 234 -21.90 -25.59 -9.05
N ASP A 235 -21.51 -26.86 -9.01
CA ASP A 235 -21.48 -27.65 -7.77
C ASP A 235 -20.54 -27.04 -6.73
N ILE A 236 -19.33 -26.64 -7.14
CA ILE A 236 -18.34 -25.99 -6.26
C ILE A 236 -18.87 -24.64 -5.77
N LEU A 237 -19.42 -23.81 -6.65
CA LEU A 237 -19.98 -22.50 -6.29
C LEU A 237 -21.14 -22.65 -5.29
N SER A 238 -21.99 -23.67 -5.46
CA SER A 238 -23.09 -23.97 -4.53
C SER A 238 -22.58 -24.36 -3.14
N LEU A 239 -21.43 -25.04 -3.04
CA LEU A 239 -20.79 -25.37 -1.77
C LEU A 239 -20.13 -24.14 -1.10
N LEU A 240 -19.67 -23.17 -1.90
CA LEU A 240 -19.03 -21.93 -1.43
C LEU A 240 -20.04 -20.82 -1.06
N ASP A 241 -21.25 -20.84 -1.61
CA ASP A 241 -22.27 -19.79 -1.35
C ASP A 241 -22.54 -19.54 0.16
N PRO A 242 -22.65 -20.58 1.02
CA PRO A 242 -22.80 -20.36 2.46
C PRO A 242 -21.60 -19.68 3.13
N SER A 243 -20.38 -19.82 2.61
CA SER A 243 -19.18 -19.21 3.20
C SER A 243 -18.96 -17.77 2.75
N LEU A 244 -19.64 -17.31 1.68
CA LEU A 244 -19.67 -15.88 1.29
C LEU A 244 -20.35 -15.01 2.35
N VAL A 245 -21.40 -15.53 3.00
CA VAL A 245 -22.15 -14.82 4.05
C VAL A 245 -21.60 -15.13 5.46
N SER A 246 -20.36 -15.62 5.55
CA SER A 246 -19.77 -15.97 6.83
C SER A 246 -19.59 -14.74 7.74
N PRO A 247 -19.78 -14.87 9.07
CA PRO A 247 -19.59 -13.77 10.01
C PRO A 247 -18.12 -13.40 10.20
N HIS A 248 -17.20 -14.28 9.77
CA HIS A 248 -15.76 -14.07 9.90
C HIS A 248 -15.21 -13.44 8.61
N PRO A 249 -14.76 -12.17 8.65
CA PRO A 249 -14.32 -11.47 7.44
C PRO A 249 -13.19 -12.17 6.66
N PRO A 250 -12.21 -12.84 7.30
CA PRO A 250 -11.16 -13.56 6.55
C PRO A 250 -11.70 -14.70 5.69
N VAL A 251 -12.69 -15.45 6.17
CA VAL A 251 -13.28 -16.58 5.44
C VAL A 251 -14.12 -16.07 4.29
N MET A 252 -14.94 -15.03 4.54
CA MET A 252 -15.69 -14.36 3.48
C MET A 252 -14.76 -13.83 2.40
N ALA A 253 -13.66 -13.15 2.77
CA ALA A 253 -12.73 -12.57 1.80
C ALA A 253 -11.99 -13.65 0.99
N ALA A 254 -11.55 -14.73 1.64
CA ALA A 254 -10.95 -15.87 0.96
C ALA A 254 -11.93 -16.58 0.02
N THR A 255 -13.19 -16.74 0.46
CA THR A 255 -14.27 -17.32 -0.36
C THR A 255 -14.54 -16.46 -1.56
N LEU A 256 -14.69 -15.13 -1.38
CA LEU A 256 -14.96 -14.22 -2.49
C LEU A 256 -13.79 -14.19 -3.48
N SER A 257 -12.54 -14.18 -3.01
CA SER A 257 -11.35 -14.27 -3.87
C SER A 257 -11.38 -15.54 -4.74
N LEU A 258 -11.65 -16.70 -4.13
CA LEU A 258 -11.81 -17.96 -4.85
C LEU A 258 -12.98 -17.91 -5.84
N PHE A 259 -14.13 -17.43 -5.39
CA PHE A 259 -15.35 -17.34 -6.18
C PHE A 259 -15.16 -16.45 -7.43
N LEU A 260 -14.54 -15.28 -7.27
CA LEU A 260 -14.20 -14.38 -8.38
C LEU A 260 -13.15 -14.98 -9.32
N SER A 261 -12.18 -15.73 -8.79
CA SER A 261 -11.16 -16.40 -9.62
C SER A 261 -11.75 -17.52 -10.49
N LEU A 262 -12.76 -18.23 -9.97
CA LEU A 262 -13.46 -19.29 -10.69
C LEU A 262 -14.49 -18.74 -11.69
N CYS A 263 -15.06 -17.56 -11.41
CA CYS A 263 -16.11 -16.93 -12.23
C CYS A 263 -15.57 -15.82 -13.16
N SER A 264 -14.29 -15.83 -13.53
CA SER A 264 -13.70 -14.80 -14.40
C SER A 264 -14.45 -14.63 -15.72
N ASP A 265 -15.05 -15.71 -16.20
CA ASP A 265 -15.72 -15.79 -17.50
C ASP A 265 -17.24 -15.54 -17.39
N LEU A 266 -17.77 -15.41 -16.16
CA LEU A 266 -19.20 -15.28 -15.85
C LEU A 266 -19.49 -14.00 -15.04
N PRO A 267 -19.60 -12.82 -15.70
CA PRO A 267 -19.74 -11.54 -15.01
C PRO A 267 -21.03 -11.45 -14.18
N ALA A 268 -22.15 -12.00 -14.65
CA ALA A 268 -23.42 -11.97 -13.92
C ALA A 268 -23.35 -12.70 -12.56
N VAL A 269 -22.66 -13.83 -12.51
CA VAL A 269 -22.49 -14.63 -11.28
C VAL A 269 -21.56 -13.92 -10.30
N SER A 270 -20.50 -13.27 -10.82
CA SER A 270 -19.60 -12.46 -10.00
C SER A 270 -20.30 -11.27 -9.35
N LEU A 271 -21.20 -10.58 -10.06
CA LEU A 271 -21.98 -9.47 -9.51
C LEU A 271 -22.92 -9.93 -8.39
N ALA A 272 -23.64 -11.04 -8.59
CA ALA A 272 -24.51 -11.61 -7.56
C ALA A 272 -23.74 -12.01 -6.28
N ALA A 273 -22.48 -12.45 -6.41
CA ALA A 273 -21.63 -12.72 -5.26
C ALA A 273 -21.23 -11.45 -4.50
N LEU A 274 -20.93 -10.36 -5.20
CA LEU A 274 -20.63 -9.06 -4.59
C LEU A 274 -21.82 -8.51 -3.80
N GLU A 275 -23.05 -8.67 -4.32
CA GLU A 275 -24.28 -8.31 -3.61
C GLU A 275 -24.46 -9.08 -2.30
N ARG A 276 -24.16 -10.38 -2.29
CA ARG A 276 -24.23 -11.21 -1.06
C ARG A 276 -23.20 -10.80 -0.01
N VAL A 277 -22.00 -10.41 -0.44
CA VAL A 277 -20.88 -10.04 0.45
C VAL A 277 -21.07 -8.65 1.09
N ARG A 278 -21.99 -7.83 0.57
CA ARG A 278 -22.38 -6.51 1.11
C ARG A 278 -22.59 -6.51 2.63
N GLY A 279 -23.37 -7.47 3.14
CA GLY A 279 -23.71 -7.57 4.57
C GLY A 279 -22.49 -7.84 5.46
N PRO A 280 -21.75 -8.95 5.23
CA PRO A 280 -20.52 -9.26 5.96
C PRO A 280 -19.45 -8.16 5.90
N LEU A 281 -19.26 -7.50 4.75
CA LEU A 281 -18.30 -6.39 4.64
C LEU A 281 -18.71 -5.19 5.49
N LEU A 282 -19.98 -4.82 5.49
CA LEU A 282 -20.49 -3.75 6.35
C LEU A 282 -20.32 -4.10 7.83
N SER A 283 -20.48 -5.36 8.21
CA SER A 283 -20.19 -5.82 9.57
C SER A 283 -18.69 -5.70 9.90
N ALA A 284 -17.80 -6.01 8.95
CA ALA A 284 -16.36 -5.86 9.11
C ALA A 284 -15.93 -4.39 9.28
N CYS A 285 -16.56 -3.46 8.55
CA CYS A 285 -16.37 -2.02 8.74
C CYS A 285 -16.82 -1.54 10.15
N GLY A 286 -17.79 -2.23 10.76
CA GLY A 286 -18.24 -1.98 12.13
C GLY A 286 -17.42 -2.68 13.22
N SER A 287 -16.39 -3.45 12.86
CA SER A 287 -15.60 -4.26 13.82
C SER A 287 -14.91 -3.38 14.88
N SER A 288 -14.71 -3.91 16.09
CA SER A 288 -14.02 -3.21 17.19
C SER A 288 -12.53 -3.01 16.91
N SER A 289 -11.90 -3.94 16.20
CA SER A 289 -10.49 -3.84 15.78
C SER A 289 -10.32 -2.81 14.67
N ARG A 290 -9.43 -1.84 14.89
CA ARG A 290 -9.18 -0.71 13.98
C ARG A 290 -8.56 -1.17 12.66
N GLU A 291 -7.68 -2.16 12.74
CA GLU A 291 -6.94 -2.74 11.63
C GLU A 291 -7.88 -3.49 10.69
N MET A 292 -8.83 -4.26 11.25
CA MET A 292 -9.85 -4.96 10.47
C MET A 292 -10.80 -3.98 9.79
N ARG A 293 -11.21 -2.91 10.50
CA ARG A 293 -12.03 -1.85 9.91
C ARG A 293 -11.32 -1.18 8.74
N PHE A 294 -10.05 -0.83 8.90
CA PHE A 294 -9.25 -0.23 7.83
C PHE A 294 -9.11 -1.17 6.63
N ALA A 295 -8.78 -2.45 6.87
CA ALA A 295 -8.72 -3.44 5.81
C ALA A 295 -10.07 -3.57 5.08
N ALA A 296 -11.18 -3.64 5.82
CA ALA A 296 -12.51 -3.72 5.24
C ALA A 296 -12.84 -2.49 4.36
N LEU A 297 -12.47 -1.28 4.79
CA LEU A 297 -12.65 -0.06 4.00
C LEU A 297 -11.85 -0.09 2.69
N CYS A 298 -10.63 -0.60 2.71
CA CYS A 298 -9.82 -0.75 1.49
C CYS A 298 -10.48 -1.74 0.51
N HIS A 299 -11.04 -2.84 1.01
CA HIS A 299 -11.77 -3.80 0.18
C HIS A 299 -13.09 -3.20 -0.35
N VAL A 300 -13.80 -2.41 0.46
CA VAL A 300 -15.00 -1.67 0.02
C VAL A 300 -14.66 -0.74 -1.14
N GLN A 301 -13.58 0.05 -1.03
CA GLN A 301 -13.15 0.95 -2.11
C GLN A 301 -12.85 0.18 -3.40
N LEU A 302 -12.23 -1.00 -3.31
CA LEU A 302 -12.02 -1.87 -4.49
C LEU A 302 -13.35 -2.33 -5.12
N LEU A 303 -14.35 -2.68 -4.30
CA LEU A 303 -15.65 -3.09 -4.83
C LEU A 303 -16.39 -1.95 -5.52
N LEU A 304 -16.35 -0.75 -4.95
CA LEU A 304 -17.01 0.44 -5.50
C LEU A 304 -16.47 0.85 -6.87
N ARG A 305 -15.22 0.51 -7.21
CA ARG A 305 -14.68 0.68 -8.57
C ARG A 305 -15.45 -0.10 -9.63
N SER A 306 -16.02 -1.24 -9.28
CA SER A 306 -16.80 -2.08 -10.20
C SER A 306 -18.30 -1.87 -10.09
N VAL A 307 -18.82 -1.64 -8.87
CA VAL A 307 -20.24 -1.45 -8.59
C VAL A 307 -20.42 -0.27 -7.63
N PRO A 308 -20.41 0.98 -8.13
CA PRO A 308 -20.45 2.18 -7.29
C PRO A 308 -21.74 2.30 -6.46
N GLY A 309 -22.85 1.76 -6.96
CA GLY A 309 -24.15 1.79 -6.26
C GLY A 309 -24.32 0.76 -5.14
N LEU A 310 -23.41 -0.21 -4.98
CA LEU A 310 -23.61 -1.39 -4.11
C LEU A 310 -23.93 -1.04 -2.65
N LEU A 311 -23.29 0.02 -2.15
CA LEU A 311 -23.37 0.44 -0.74
C LEU A 311 -24.13 1.77 -0.55
N GLY A 312 -24.79 2.26 -1.60
CA GLY A 312 -25.47 3.56 -1.61
C GLY A 312 -26.52 3.70 -0.49
N GLU A 313 -27.31 2.67 -0.21
CA GLU A 313 -28.33 2.67 0.86
C GLU A 313 -27.73 2.79 2.27
N HIS A 314 -26.46 2.44 2.44
CA HIS A 314 -25.81 2.31 3.74
C HIS A 314 -24.74 3.37 3.98
N TYR A 315 -24.71 4.45 3.18
CA TYR A 315 -23.71 5.52 3.26
C TYR A 315 -23.52 6.10 4.68
N LYS A 316 -24.60 6.20 5.47
CA LYS A 316 -24.58 6.70 6.86
C LYS A 316 -23.66 5.90 7.80
N ARG A 317 -23.39 4.62 7.50
CA ARG A 317 -22.47 3.80 8.30
C ARG A 317 -21.01 4.20 8.13
N PHE A 318 -20.69 4.94 7.07
CA PHE A 318 -19.34 5.43 6.79
C PHE A 318 -19.09 6.83 7.38
N PHE A 319 -20.00 7.39 8.17
CA PHE A 319 -19.71 8.60 8.93
C PHE A 319 -18.59 8.37 9.95
N CYS A 320 -17.80 9.41 10.14
CA CYS A 320 -16.61 9.40 10.98
C CYS A 320 -17.01 9.55 12.44
N GLY A 321 -16.56 8.62 13.29
CA GLY A 321 -16.70 8.77 14.74
C GLY A 321 -15.61 9.69 15.30
N TYR A 322 -15.92 10.43 16.37
CA TYR A 322 -14.95 11.33 17.01
C TYR A 322 -13.67 10.62 17.47
N ALA A 323 -13.80 9.44 18.07
CA ALA A 323 -12.67 8.65 18.61
C ALA A 323 -11.89 7.86 17.54
N GLU A 324 -12.22 7.99 16.26
CA GLU A 324 -11.55 7.27 15.19
C GLU A 324 -10.22 7.93 14.79
N PRO A 325 -9.16 7.14 14.52
CA PRO A 325 -7.90 7.68 14.00
C PRO A 325 -8.06 8.34 12.62
N ALA A 326 -7.21 9.34 12.34
CA ALA A 326 -7.23 10.10 11.08
C ALA A 326 -7.17 9.20 9.82
N PHE A 327 -6.35 8.15 9.81
CA PHE A 327 -6.24 7.24 8.67
C PHE A 327 -7.55 6.48 8.35
N ILE A 328 -8.41 6.23 9.34
CA ILE A 328 -9.74 5.62 9.12
C ILE A 328 -10.71 6.67 8.59
N LYS A 329 -10.70 7.87 9.18
CA LYS A 329 -11.54 8.99 8.74
C LYS A 329 -11.26 9.34 7.28
N GLN A 330 -9.99 9.41 6.90
CA GLN A 330 -9.56 9.69 5.53
C GLN A 330 -10.13 8.67 4.52
N ARG A 331 -10.05 7.37 4.84
CA ARG A 331 -10.62 6.31 3.99
C ARG A 331 -12.13 6.36 3.91
N LYS A 332 -12.79 6.62 5.04
CA LYS A 332 -14.25 6.80 5.07
C LYS A 332 -14.68 7.95 4.17
N MET A 333 -13.98 9.09 4.22
CA MET A 333 -14.27 10.23 3.33
C MET A 333 -14.11 9.87 1.85
N GLN A 334 -13.05 9.14 1.48
CA GLN A 334 -12.88 8.65 0.10
C GLN A 334 -14.03 7.75 -0.35
N VAL A 335 -14.47 6.82 0.51
CA VAL A 335 -15.64 5.97 0.25
C VAL A 335 -16.92 6.81 0.14
N LEU A 336 -17.10 7.83 0.98
CA LEU A 336 -18.28 8.70 0.92
C LEU A 336 -18.36 9.47 -0.40
N VAL A 337 -17.23 9.93 -0.94
CA VAL A 337 -17.16 10.61 -2.25
C VAL A 337 -17.62 9.69 -3.38
N GLU A 338 -17.27 8.40 -3.34
CA GLU A 338 -17.67 7.41 -4.35
C GLU A 338 -19.17 7.03 -4.26
N LEU A 339 -19.81 7.27 -3.11
CA LEU A 339 -21.21 6.91 -2.84
C LEU A 339 -22.21 8.08 -3.04
N VAL A 340 -21.77 9.23 -3.53
CA VAL A 340 -22.63 10.40 -3.70
C VAL A 340 -23.63 10.20 -4.83
N ASN A 341 -24.90 10.48 -4.54
CA ASN A 341 -26.05 10.46 -5.44
C ASN A 341 -26.93 11.71 -5.20
N ASP A 342 -27.86 11.98 -6.11
CA ASP A 342 -28.76 13.14 -6.03
C ASP A 342 -29.57 13.20 -4.72
N ASP A 343 -29.92 12.03 -4.17
CA ASP A 343 -30.72 11.94 -2.94
C ASP A 343 -29.91 12.20 -1.66
N ASN A 344 -28.61 11.88 -1.66
CA ASN A 344 -27.79 11.88 -0.43
C ASN A 344 -26.84 13.07 -0.31
N VAL A 345 -26.60 13.80 -1.41
CA VAL A 345 -25.59 14.86 -1.50
C VAL A 345 -25.72 15.94 -0.42
N GLY A 346 -26.95 16.37 -0.10
CA GLY A 346 -27.17 17.40 0.93
C GLY A 346 -26.66 16.97 2.30
N MET A 347 -27.11 15.81 2.78
CA MET A 347 -26.70 15.26 4.07
C MET A 347 -25.18 14.97 4.12
N LEU A 348 -24.60 14.51 3.01
CA LEU A 348 -23.15 14.24 2.94
C LEU A 348 -22.33 15.52 3.04
N LEU A 349 -22.71 16.56 2.30
CA LEU A 349 -22.03 17.85 2.34
C LEU A 349 -22.14 18.51 3.73
N ASP A 350 -23.30 18.42 4.38
CA ASP A 350 -23.50 18.94 5.74
C ASP A 350 -22.60 18.22 6.76
N GLU A 351 -22.46 16.90 6.65
CA GLU A 351 -21.59 16.11 7.53
C GLU A 351 -20.10 16.42 7.25
N LEU A 352 -19.68 16.47 5.98
CA LEU A 352 -18.31 16.84 5.59
C LEU A 352 -17.93 18.26 6.04
N LYS A 353 -18.88 19.21 6.01
CA LYS A 353 -18.69 20.55 6.55
C LYS A 353 -18.32 20.52 8.03
N GLY A 354 -18.93 19.63 8.82
CA GLY A 354 -18.55 19.42 10.23
C GLY A 354 -17.13 18.90 10.41
N TYR A 355 -16.63 18.09 9.46
CA TYR A 355 -15.27 17.54 9.50
C TYR A 355 -14.19 18.54 9.08
N CYS A 356 -14.55 19.61 8.37
CA CYS A 356 -13.61 20.66 7.95
C CYS A 356 -13.02 21.43 9.14
N THR A 357 -13.66 21.40 10.31
CA THR A 357 -13.21 22.05 11.54
C THR A 357 -12.73 21.06 12.60
N ASP A 358 -12.32 19.85 12.20
CA ASP A 358 -11.74 18.84 13.13
C ASP A 358 -10.38 19.32 13.66
N VAL A 359 -9.97 18.81 14.83
CA VAL A 359 -8.71 19.15 15.50
C VAL A 359 -7.50 18.68 14.68
N SER A 360 -7.63 17.58 13.94
CA SER A 360 -6.56 17.09 13.07
C SER A 360 -6.58 17.77 11.71
N MET A 361 -5.51 18.49 11.38
CA MET A 361 -5.33 19.20 10.11
C MET A 361 -5.51 18.28 8.90
N ASP A 362 -4.93 17.08 8.92
CA ASP A 362 -5.01 16.12 7.80
C ASP A 362 -6.46 15.71 7.49
N THR A 363 -7.29 15.53 8.53
CA THR A 363 -8.71 15.17 8.39
C THR A 363 -9.50 16.35 7.82
N ALA A 364 -9.24 17.57 8.31
CA ALA A 364 -9.87 18.78 7.80
C ALA A 364 -9.54 19.01 6.31
N GLN A 365 -8.26 18.89 5.94
CA GLN A 365 -7.82 19.00 4.55
C GLN A 365 -8.43 17.92 3.65
N THR A 366 -8.51 16.68 4.14
CA THR A 366 -9.18 15.59 3.41
C THR A 366 -10.68 15.87 3.23
N ALA A 367 -11.36 16.40 4.24
CA ALA A 367 -12.78 16.76 4.14
C ALA A 367 -13.01 17.86 3.10
N ILE A 368 -12.15 18.88 3.08
CA ILE A 368 -12.19 19.96 2.09
C ILE A 368 -11.94 19.40 0.68
N ALA A 369 -10.93 18.54 0.51
CA ALA A 369 -10.67 17.85 -0.76
C ALA A 369 -11.87 17.00 -1.20
N ALA A 370 -12.51 16.27 -0.28
CA ALA A 370 -13.71 15.48 -0.55
C ALA A 370 -14.88 16.36 -1.03
N ILE A 371 -15.09 17.53 -0.42
CA ILE A 371 -16.08 18.52 -0.89
C ILE A 371 -15.74 18.99 -2.32
N GLY A 372 -14.46 19.26 -2.60
CA GLY A 372 -14.00 19.62 -3.94
C GLY A 372 -14.26 18.54 -4.99
N HIS A 373 -14.08 17.26 -4.63
CA HIS A 373 -14.42 16.13 -5.51
C HIS A 373 -15.93 16.04 -5.79
N ILE A 374 -16.77 16.21 -4.76
CA ILE A 374 -18.24 16.26 -4.93
C ILE A 374 -18.65 17.47 -5.78
N GLY A 375 -17.94 18.59 -5.63
CA GLY A 375 -18.14 19.83 -6.36
C GLY A 375 -17.93 19.73 -7.88
N ARG A 376 -17.28 18.66 -8.37
CA ARG A 376 -17.19 18.37 -9.81
C ARG A 376 -18.55 18.03 -10.42
N SER A 377 -19.44 17.41 -9.63
CA SER A 377 -20.81 17.06 -10.04
C SER A 377 -21.84 18.04 -9.50
N TYR A 378 -21.63 18.55 -8.27
CA TYR A 378 -22.55 19.44 -7.56
C TYR A 378 -21.85 20.75 -7.14
N SER A 379 -21.52 21.58 -8.11
CA SER A 379 -20.70 22.79 -7.91
C SER A 379 -21.28 23.76 -6.90
N ASP A 380 -22.54 24.14 -7.05
CA ASP A 380 -23.08 25.34 -6.38
C ASP A 380 -23.09 25.19 -4.86
N ARG A 381 -23.62 24.06 -4.35
CA ARG A 381 -23.63 23.76 -2.91
C ARG A 381 -22.22 23.59 -2.34
N SER A 382 -21.31 22.97 -3.10
CA SER A 382 -19.93 22.79 -2.65
C SER A 382 -19.22 24.14 -2.49
N LEU A 383 -19.45 25.08 -3.42
CA LEU A 383 -18.88 26.42 -3.41
C LEU A 383 -19.46 27.27 -2.27
N GLU A 384 -20.75 27.16 -1.97
CA GLU A 384 -21.35 27.82 -0.80
C GLU A 384 -20.65 27.40 0.50
N ILE A 385 -20.32 26.11 0.64
CA ILE A 385 -19.59 25.60 1.82
C ILE A 385 -18.15 26.11 1.82
N LEU A 386 -17.44 26.00 0.69
CA LEU A 386 -16.04 26.43 0.58
C LEU A 386 -15.89 27.94 0.84
N THR A 387 -16.76 28.79 0.30
CA THR A 387 -16.77 30.23 0.59
C THR A 387 -17.08 30.51 2.05
N GLY A 388 -18.00 29.78 2.67
CA GLY A 388 -18.25 29.85 4.11
C GLY A 388 -17.02 29.50 4.94
N LEU A 389 -16.21 28.51 4.54
CA LEU A 389 -14.99 28.11 5.25
C LEU A 389 -13.89 29.18 5.19
N LEU A 390 -13.80 29.96 4.12
CA LEU A 390 -12.83 31.07 4.01
C LEU A 390 -13.08 32.15 5.07
N THR A 391 -14.33 32.35 5.50
CA THR A 391 -14.67 33.34 6.54
C THR A 391 -14.06 33.04 7.90
N LEU A 392 -13.66 31.78 8.16
CA LEU A 392 -13.02 31.37 9.42
C LEU A 392 -11.61 31.93 9.59
N LYS A 393 -10.96 32.37 8.50
CA LYS A 393 -9.59 32.94 8.48
C LYS A 393 -8.54 32.07 9.19
N GLN A 394 -8.69 30.74 9.14
CA GLN A 394 -7.70 29.80 9.65
C GLN A 394 -6.76 29.37 8.53
N GLU A 395 -5.44 29.56 8.71
CA GLU A 395 -4.42 29.35 7.67
C GLU A 395 -4.53 28.00 6.94
N HIS A 396 -4.56 26.89 7.70
CA HIS A 396 -4.58 25.54 7.14
C HIS A 396 -5.88 25.23 6.36
N ILE A 397 -7.01 25.82 6.76
CA ILE A 397 -8.29 25.70 6.07
C ILE A 397 -8.27 26.55 4.80
N THR A 398 -7.84 27.82 4.89
CA THR A 398 -7.77 28.72 3.74
C THR A 398 -6.86 28.15 2.65
N SER A 399 -5.68 27.62 3.02
CA SER A 399 -4.77 26.96 2.06
C SER A 399 -5.48 25.82 1.31
N ALA A 400 -6.11 24.91 2.02
CA ALA A 400 -6.81 23.78 1.41
C ALA A 400 -8.02 24.19 0.57
N VAL A 401 -8.78 25.20 1.00
CA VAL A 401 -9.92 25.72 0.24
C VAL A 401 -9.46 26.37 -1.07
N VAL A 402 -8.39 27.18 -1.05
CA VAL A 402 -7.87 27.82 -2.27
C VAL A 402 -7.34 26.78 -3.25
N GLN A 403 -6.67 25.73 -2.76
CA GLN A 403 -6.23 24.60 -3.59
C GLN A 403 -7.42 23.86 -4.24
N THR A 404 -8.47 23.58 -3.47
CA THR A 404 -9.67 22.91 -4.00
C THR A 404 -10.46 23.78 -4.96
N MET A 405 -10.55 25.10 -4.71
CA MET A 405 -11.15 26.05 -5.65
C MET A 405 -10.38 26.12 -6.98
N ARG A 406 -9.04 26.13 -6.94
CA ARG A 406 -8.19 26.03 -8.15
C ARG A 406 -8.55 24.80 -8.97
N ASP A 407 -8.59 23.64 -8.33
CA ASP A 407 -8.86 22.37 -9.00
C ASP A 407 -10.29 22.28 -9.53
N LEU A 408 -11.26 22.83 -8.79
CA LEU A 408 -12.66 22.86 -9.20
C LEU A 408 -12.87 23.79 -10.40
N VAL A 409 -12.28 24.99 -10.40
CA VAL A 409 -12.39 25.94 -11.51
C VAL A 409 -11.71 25.41 -12.77
N TRP A 410 -10.61 24.66 -12.62
CA TRP A 410 -9.97 23.97 -13.75
C TRP A 410 -10.93 22.99 -14.45
N VAL A 411 -11.69 22.21 -13.68
CA VAL A 411 -12.63 21.21 -14.21
C VAL A 411 -13.96 21.83 -14.62
N CYS A 412 -14.43 22.82 -13.87
CA CYS A 412 -15.74 23.47 -13.98
C CYS A 412 -15.59 24.98 -14.15
N PRO A 413 -15.33 25.47 -15.38
CA PRO A 413 -15.14 26.89 -15.65
C PRO A 413 -16.35 27.77 -15.28
N GLN A 414 -17.55 27.20 -15.20
CA GLN A 414 -18.77 27.91 -14.79
C GLN A 414 -18.71 28.47 -13.36
N CYS A 415 -17.83 27.93 -12.52
CA CYS A 415 -17.67 28.32 -11.12
C CYS A 415 -16.73 29.53 -10.93
N SER A 416 -16.21 30.09 -12.02
CA SER A 416 -15.18 31.13 -11.96
C SER A 416 -15.62 32.39 -11.23
N ASP A 417 -16.88 32.82 -11.40
CA ASP A 417 -17.33 34.11 -10.86
C ASP A 417 -17.45 34.09 -9.34
N THR A 418 -18.04 33.02 -8.81
CA THR A 418 -18.15 32.80 -7.36
C THR A 418 -16.77 32.68 -6.71
N VAL A 419 -15.83 31.98 -7.37
CA VAL A 419 -14.47 31.85 -6.84
C VAL A 419 -13.73 33.19 -6.86
N CYS A 420 -13.83 33.97 -7.94
CA CYS A 420 -13.21 35.30 -8.00
C CYS A 420 -13.68 36.19 -6.85
N SER A 421 -14.99 36.23 -6.59
CA SER A 421 -15.53 37.05 -5.48
C SER A 421 -15.06 36.60 -4.09
N ALA A 422 -14.74 35.32 -3.93
CA ALA A 422 -14.35 34.73 -2.65
C ALA A 422 -12.85 34.86 -2.35
N LEU A 423 -12.02 35.12 -3.36
CA LEU A 423 -10.56 35.19 -3.20
C LEU A 423 -10.08 36.49 -2.57
N GLU A 424 -10.89 37.55 -2.61
CA GLU A 424 -10.53 38.84 -2.02
C GLU A 424 -10.24 38.72 -0.51
N GLY A 425 -9.04 39.12 -0.09
CA GLY A 425 -8.60 39.08 1.31
C GLY A 425 -8.02 37.75 1.81
N CYS A 426 -7.90 36.73 0.96
CA CYS A 426 -7.26 35.45 1.34
C CYS A 426 -5.73 35.57 1.52
N GLU A 427 -5.12 36.51 0.83
CA GLU A 427 -3.67 36.76 0.78
C GLU A 427 -3.02 36.92 2.15
N GLU A 428 -3.67 37.65 3.06
CA GLU A 428 -3.12 37.97 4.38
C GLU A 428 -2.96 36.72 5.27
N THR A 429 -3.69 35.65 4.96
CA THR A 429 -3.76 34.44 5.80
C THR A 429 -2.88 33.29 5.32
N LEU A 430 -2.38 33.34 4.07
CA LEU A 430 -1.70 32.20 3.44
C LEU A 430 -0.17 32.24 3.63
N GLN A 431 0.38 31.32 4.43
CA GLN A 431 1.84 31.14 4.54
C GLN A 431 2.38 29.87 3.87
N ASP A 432 1.52 28.85 3.70
CA ASP A 432 1.88 27.60 3.06
C ASP A 432 2.20 27.74 1.55
N ASP A 433 3.24 27.06 1.09
CA ASP A 433 3.74 27.10 -0.29
C ASP A 433 2.69 26.63 -1.30
N GLN A 434 1.93 25.58 -0.95
CA GLN A 434 0.92 25.00 -1.85
C GLN A 434 -0.29 25.93 -2.01
N GLY A 435 -0.75 26.53 -0.90
CA GLY A 435 -1.81 27.54 -0.92
C GLY A 435 -1.41 28.78 -1.72
N ARG A 436 -0.19 29.28 -1.55
CA ARG A 436 0.35 30.41 -2.32
C ARG A 436 0.43 30.11 -3.81
N GLN A 437 0.92 28.93 -4.20
CA GLN A 437 0.95 28.52 -5.61
C GLN A 437 -0.46 28.49 -6.22
N ALA A 438 -1.43 27.94 -5.49
CA ALA A 438 -2.81 27.89 -5.96
C ALA A 438 -3.43 29.29 -6.10
N LEU A 439 -3.17 30.18 -5.15
CA LEU A 439 -3.58 31.58 -5.23
C LEU A 439 -2.95 32.30 -6.43
N LEU A 440 -1.62 32.21 -6.59
CA LEU A 440 -0.90 32.84 -7.71
C LEU A 440 -1.42 32.36 -9.06
N TRP A 441 -1.71 31.06 -9.16
CA TRP A 441 -2.32 30.50 -10.36
C TRP A 441 -3.70 31.11 -10.65
N LEU A 442 -4.56 31.24 -9.63
CA LEU A 442 -5.90 31.82 -9.76
C LEU A 442 -5.82 33.30 -10.16
N LEU A 443 -4.92 34.08 -9.55
CA LEU A 443 -4.65 35.48 -9.89
C LEU A 443 -4.15 35.63 -11.33
N GLY A 444 -3.24 34.74 -11.76
CA GLY A 444 -2.70 34.79 -13.13
C GLY A 444 -3.72 34.42 -14.21
N VAL A 445 -4.69 33.55 -13.91
CA VAL A 445 -5.72 33.15 -14.89
C VAL A 445 -6.90 34.11 -14.91
N TYR A 446 -7.37 34.56 -13.73
CA TYR A 446 -8.57 35.38 -13.58
C TYR A 446 -8.28 36.84 -13.25
N GLY A 447 -7.03 37.29 -13.38
CA GLY A 447 -6.63 38.66 -13.06
C GLY A 447 -7.26 39.75 -13.92
N GLU A 448 -7.93 39.42 -15.03
CA GLU A 448 -8.80 40.37 -15.73
C GLU A 448 -10.00 40.78 -14.86
N ARG A 449 -10.61 39.81 -14.16
CA ARG A 449 -11.81 40.01 -13.31
C ARG A 449 -11.46 40.52 -11.92
N LEU A 450 -10.28 40.17 -11.42
CA LEU A 450 -9.81 40.58 -10.10
C LEU A 450 -9.11 41.93 -10.19
N THR A 451 -9.65 42.96 -9.53
CA THR A 451 -9.02 44.29 -9.50
C THR A 451 -7.79 44.32 -8.61
N SER A 452 -7.76 43.54 -7.52
CA SER A 452 -6.66 43.46 -6.57
C SER A 452 -5.42 42.73 -7.09
N ALA A 453 -5.56 41.87 -8.11
CA ALA A 453 -4.52 40.93 -8.54
C ALA A 453 -3.13 41.54 -8.84
N PRO A 454 -3.00 42.70 -9.52
CA PRO A 454 -1.70 43.35 -9.71
C PRO A 454 -1.04 43.74 -8.39
N TYR A 455 -1.78 44.35 -7.46
CA TYR A 455 -1.24 44.79 -6.17
C TYR A 455 -0.77 43.61 -5.31
N THR A 456 -1.53 42.52 -5.30
CA THR A 456 -1.13 41.28 -4.66
C THR A 456 0.18 40.74 -5.20
N LEU A 457 0.30 40.66 -6.53
CA LEU A 457 1.50 40.15 -7.19
C LEU A 457 2.71 41.04 -6.94
N GLU A 458 2.51 42.36 -6.76
CA GLU A 458 3.59 43.28 -6.42
C GLU A 458 4.26 42.92 -5.10
N VAL A 459 3.46 42.63 -4.07
CA VAL A 459 3.98 42.19 -2.76
C VAL A 459 4.79 40.91 -2.89
N PHE A 460 4.31 39.93 -3.68
CA PHE A 460 5.06 38.71 -3.95
C PHE A 460 6.34 38.95 -4.75
N ILE A 461 6.33 39.89 -5.73
CA ILE A 461 7.48 40.26 -6.56
C ILE A 461 8.56 40.98 -5.75
N ASP A 462 8.17 41.86 -4.82
CA ASP A 462 9.10 42.54 -3.93
C ASP A 462 9.74 41.56 -2.93
N GLY A 463 8.99 40.52 -2.53
CA GLY A 463 9.44 39.46 -1.63
C GLY A 463 10.23 38.31 -2.28
N VAL A 464 10.43 38.28 -3.61
CA VAL A 464 10.98 37.10 -4.33
C VAL A 464 12.35 36.67 -3.80
N ARG A 465 13.17 37.64 -3.35
CA ARG A 465 14.51 37.36 -2.81
C ARG A 465 14.46 36.56 -1.50
N SER A 466 13.43 36.76 -0.69
CA SER A 466 13.20 36.02 0.56
C SER A 466 12.47 34.69 0.37
N GLU A 467 11.79 34.49 -0.76
CA GLU A 467 11.04 33.26 -1.03
C GLU A 467 11.99 32.08 -1.27
N ALA A 468 11.83 31.02 -0.47
CA ALA A 468 12.66 29.82 -0.54
C ALA A 468 12.09 28.77 -1.51
N SER A 469 10.78 28.75 -1.74
CA SER A 469 10.12 27.71 -2.51
C SER A 469 10.16 27.98 -4.02
N LEU A 470 10.78 27.05 -4.75
CA LEU A 470 10.93 27.15 -6.21
C LEU A 470 9.58 27.14 -6.94
N GLY A 471 8.63 26.34 -6.46
CA GLY A 471 7.30 26.24 -7.07
C GLY A 471 6.53 27.57 -7.02
N VAL A 472 6.65 28.33 -5.93
CA VAL A 472 6.03 29.67 -5.82
C VAL A 472 6.68 30.63 -6.82
N LYS A 473 8.02 30.63 -6.96
CA LYS A 473 8.72 31.48 -7.95
C LYS A 473 8.32 31.16 -9.39
N MET A 474 8.23 29.89 -9.74
CA MET A 474 7.82 29.45 -11.09
C MET A 474 6.37 29.84 -11.40
N GLU A 475 5.45 29.65 -10.45
CA GLU A 475 4.05 30.07 -10.62
C GLU A 475 3.91 31.60 -10.62
N LEU A 476 4.70 32.33 -9.82
CA LEU A 476 4.74 33.79 -9.83
C LEU A 476 5.17 34.34 -11.19
N LEU A 477 6.25 33.80 -11.77
CA LEU A 477 6.69 34.15 -13.14
C LEU A 477 5.55 33.92 -14.14
N THR A 478 4.88 32.77 -14.04
CA THR A 478 3.81 32.40 -14.95
C THR A 478 2.60 33.32 -14.79
N ALA A 479 2.21 33.62 -13.55
CA ALA A 479 1.09 34.50 -13.22
C ALA A 479 1.36 35.94 -13.66
N ALA A 480 2.57 36.47 -13.41
CA ALA A 480 2.97 37.81 -13.81
C ALA A 480 2.95 37.99 -15.34
N VAL A 481 3.46 37.00 -16.09
CA VAL A 481 3.41 37.05 -17.56
C VAL A 481 1.97 36.95 -18.07
N ARG A 482 1.12 36.08 -17.50
CA ARG A 482 -0.29 36.00 -17.89
C ARG A 482 -1.04 37.31 -17.61
N LEU A 483 -0.82 37.91 -16.43
CA LEU A 483 -1.46 39.17 -16.08
C LEU A 483 -0.95 40.33 -16.95
N PHE A 484 0.33 40.35 -17.31
CA PHE A 484 0.88 41.33 -18.26
C PHE A 484 0.19 41.27 -19.63
N LEU A 485 -0.17 40.07 -20.10
CA LEU A 485 -0.88 39.90 -21.38
C LEU A 485 -2.31 40.46 -21.36
N THR A 486 -2.92 40.61 -20.18
CA THR A 486 -4.25 41.18 -19.97
C THR A 486 -4.22 42.66 -19.57
N ARG A 487 -3.28 43.05 -18.69
CA ARG A 487 -3.12 44.39 -18.13
C ARG A 487 -1.65 44.85 -18.26
N PRO A 488 -1.23 45.29 -19.45
CA PRO A 488 0.17 45.62 -19.69
C PRO A 488 0.64 46.85 -18.91
N ALA A 489 -0.20 47.88 -18.77
CA ALA A 489 0.19 49.16 -18.16
C ALA A 489 0.60 49.03 -16.68
N GLU A 490 -0.11 48.21 -15.92
CA GLU A 490 0.14 48.00 -14.48
C GLU A 490 1.32 47.03 -14.26
N MET A 491 1.47 46.01 -15.11
CA MET A 491 2.43 44.92 -14.90
C MET A 491 3.80 45.15 -15.53
N GLN A 492 3.97 46.13 -16.43
CA GLN A 492 5.18 46.29 -17.23
C GLN A 492 6.45 46.46 -16.38
N ASP A 493 6.43 47.36 -15.39
CA ASP A 493 7.57 47.59 -14.51
C ASP A 493 7.83 46.38 -13.59
N MET A 494 6.77 45.86 -12.98
CA MET A 494 6.82 44.71 -12.06
C MET A 494 7.38 43.45 -12.72
N LEU A 495 6.92 43.12 -13.93
CA LEU A 495 7.42 41.98 -14.70
C LEU A 495 8.89 42.18 -15.09
N GLY A 496 9.29 43.41 -15.43
CA GLY A 496 10.69 43.75 -15.73
C GLY A 496 11.61 43.49 -14.53
N ARG A 497 11.21 43.93 -13.33
CA ARG A 497 11.94 43.69 -12.07
C ARG A 497 12.06 42.18 -11.78
N LEU A 498 10.96 41.45 -11.92
CA LEU A 498 10.92 39.99 -11.70
C LEU A 498 11.85 39.24 -12.67
N LEU A 499 11.76 39.52 -13.98
CA LEU A 499 12.59 38.87 -14.99
C LEU A 499 14.08 39.17 -14.80
N HIS A 500 14.43 40.42 -14.47
CA HIS A 500 15.81 40.80 -14.19
C HIS A 500 16.38 39.97 -13.03
N PHE A 501 15.64 39.89 -11.92
CA PHE A 501 16.02 39.08 -10.77
C PHE A 501 16.18 37.59 -11.13
N CYS A 502 15.18 37.00 -11.80
CA CYS A 502 15.20 35.57 -12.15
C CYS A 502 16.29 35.20 -13.18
N ILE A 503 16.72 36.12 -14.04
CA ILE A 503 17.75 35.86 -15.05
C ILE A 503 19.16 36.08 -14.49
N GLU A 504 19.37 37.14 -13.71
CA GLU A 504 20.72 37.54 -13.26
C GLU A 504 21.09 36.99 -11.89
N GLU A 505 20.17 37.00 -10.93
CA GLU A 505 20.47 36.75 -9.52
C GLU A 505 20.06 35.35 -9.03
N GLU A 506 19.03 34.75 -9.64
CA GLU A 506 18.53 33.45 -9.22
C GLU A 506 19.53 32.33 -9.53
N ARG A 507 19.73 31.45 -8.54
CA ARG A 507 20.70 30.33 -8.63
C ARG A 507 20.10 29.08 -9.25
N ASP A 508 18.78 28.92 -9.13
CA ASP A 508 18.08 27.75 -9.65
C ASP A 508 17.97 27.81 -11.18
N MET A 509 18.36 26.72 -11.84
CA MET A 509 18.39 26.66 -13.30
C MET A 509 16.99 26.60 -13.90
N CYS A 510 16.02 25.96 -13.24
CA CYS A 510 14.68 25.80 -13.79
C CYS A 510 13.93 27.14 -13.83
N VAL A 511 14.01 27.91 -12.74
CA VAL A 511 13.42 29.26 -12.65
C VAL A 511 14.06 30.18 -13.69
N ARG A 512 15.40 30.14 -13.83
CA ARG A 512 16.15 30.92 -14.80
C ARG A 512 15.78 30.57 -16.24
N ASP A 513 15.70 29.28 -16.57
CA ASP A 513 15.36 28.82 -17.92
C ASP A 513 13.91 29.17 -18.29
N GLN A 514 12.98 29.07 -17.33
CA GLN A 514 11.59 29.51 -17.53
C GLN A 514 11.51 31.04 -17.74
N ALA A 515 12.25 31.83 -16.98
CA ALA A 515 12.32 33.27 -17.15
C ALA A 515 12.92 33.66 -18.52
N LEU A 516 13.99 32.98 -18.95
CA LEU A 516 14.59 33.15 -20.28
C LEU A 516 13.62 32.74 -21.40
N LEU A 517 12.85 31.67 -21.21
CA LEU A 517 11.82 31.26 -22.15
C LEU A 517 10.76 32.35 -22.30
N TYR A 518 10.20 32.85 -21.19
CA TYR A 518 9.20 33.92 -21.24
C TYR A 518 9.76 35.22 -21.82
N TYR A 519 10.99 35.59 -21.49
CA TYR A 519 11.66 36.76 -22.07
C TYR A 519 11.81 36.65 -23.59
N ARG A 520 12.25 35.48 -24.09
CA ARG A 520 12.38 35.24 -25.54
C ARG A 520 11.02 35.17 -26.23
N LEU A 521 10.02 34.57 -25.59
CA LEU A 521 8.65 34.48 -26.09
C LEU A 521 8.04 35.87 -26.29
N LEU A 522 8.20 36.76 -25.29
CA LEU A 522 7.77 38.15 -25.37
C LEU A 522 8.49 38.92 -26.48
N HIS A 523 9.77 38.59 -26.76
CA HIS A 523 10.51 39.16 -27.88
C HIS A 523 10.02 38.66 -29.26
N CYS A 524 9.43 37.47 -29.34
CA CYS A 524 8.80 36.96 -30.57
C CYS A 524 7.45 37.63 -30.88
N GLY A 525 6.78 38.19 -29.86
CA GLY A 525 5.55 38.97 -30.01
C GLY A 525 4.47 38.62 -28.97
N ILE A 526 3.64 39.60 -28.64
CA ILE A 526 2.59 39.49 -27.61
C ILE A 526 1.50 38.48 -28.03
N GLU A 527 1.08 38.50 -29.30
CA GLU A 527 0.04 37.58 -29.81
C GLU A 527 0.49 36.12 -29.82
N GLU A 528 1.74 35.83 -30.18
CA GLU A 528 2.29 34.48 -30.13
C GLU A 528 2.47 34.00 -28.68
N THR A 529 2.89 34.90 -27.79
CA THR A 529 2.95 34.64 -26.34
C THR A 529 1.56 34.30 -25.79
N ARG A 530 0.53 35.04 -26.22
CA ARG A 530 -0.86 34.80 -25.84
C ARG A 530 -1.35 33.44 -26.33
N LYS A 531 -1.07 33.05 -27.57
CA LYS A 531 -1.45 31.72 -28.11
C LYS A 531 -0.83 30.57 -27.30
N VAL A 532 0.43 30.70 -26.90
CA VAL A 532 1.14 29.66 -26.14
C VAL A 532 0.62 29.57 -24.69
N LEU A 533 0.37 30.71 -24.03
CA LEU A 533 -0.01 30.73 -22.62
C LEU A 533 -1.52 30.60 -22.37
N GLN A 534 -2.35 31.09 -23.28
CA GLN A 534 -3.82 31.02 -23.23
C GLN A 534 -4.40 29.90 -24.13
N GLY A 535 -3.56 29.04 -24.71
CA GLY A 535 -4.02 27.89 -25.50
C GLY A 535 -5.05 27.04 -24.74
N ARG A 536 -6.07 26.53 -25.47
CA ARG A 536 -7.25 25.84 -24.90
C ARG A 536 -6.85 24.81 -23.84
N ARG A 537 -7.34 25.02 -22.61
CA ARG A 537 -7.03 24.22 -21.41
C ARG A 537 -8.02 23.11 -21.09
N SER A 538 -9.13 23.02 -21.81
CA SER A 538 -9.95 21.83 -21.82
C SER A 538 -9.57 21.03 -23.05
N ASP A 539 -8.68 20.06 -22.91
CA ASP A 539 -8.65 18.98 -23.88
C ASP A 539 -10.01 18.27 -23.75
N PRO A 540 -10.90 18.27 -24.76
CA PRO A 540 -12.16 17.55 -24.68
C PRO A 540 -11.94 16.03 -24.61
N SER A 541 -10.72 15.54 -24.86
CA SER A 541 -10.34 14.15 -24.57
C SER A 541 -10.14 13.86 -23.06
N LEU A 542 -9.99 14.90 -22.23
CA LEU A 542 -10.12 14.84 -20.76
C LEU A 542 -11.57 15.09 -20.30
N GLY A 543 -12.50 15.30 -21.24
CA GLY A 543 -13.93 15.54 -21.03
C GLY A 543 -14.79 14.30 -20.77
N VAL A 544 -14.22 13.19 -20.29
CA VAL A 544 -14.99 12.03 -19.82
C VAL A 544 -14.41 11.50 -18.51
N LEU A 545 -14.61 12.24 -17.42
CA LEU A 545 -14.56 11.67 -16.06
C LEU A 545 -15.75 12.16 -15.23
N ILE A 546 -16.93 12.17 -15.85
CA ILE A 546 -18.20 12.06 -15.14
C ILE A 546 -18.23 10.62 -14.60
N GLY A 547 -17.85 10.45 -13.34
CA GLY A 547 -17.73 9.13 -12.72
C GLY A 547 -16.56 8.32 -13.28
N ARG A 548 -15.78 7.70 -12.41
CA ARG A 548 -14.83 6.65 -12.82
C ARG A 548 -15.63 5.60 -13.60
N GLN A 549 -15.26 5.30 -14.87
CA GLN A 549 -15.89 4.19 -15.58
C GLN A 549 -15.70 2.92 -14.75
N ALA A 550 -16.77 2.14 -14.58
CA ALA A 550 -16.73 0.94 -13.76
C ALA A 550 -15.62 0.00 -14.28
N GLU A 551 -14.62 -0.25 -13.45
CA GLU A 551 -13.53 -1.15 -13.79
C GLU A 551 -14.06 -2.59 -13.80
N PRO A 552 -13.79 -3.37 -14.87
CA PRO A 552 -14.23 -4.76 -14.90
C PRO A 552 -13.56 -5.53 -13.76
N ILE A 553 -14.34 -6.42 -13.13
CA ILE A 553 -13.93 -7.18 -11.94
C ILE A 553 -12.62 -7.96 -12.17
N SER A 554 -12.36 -8.41 -13.40
CA SER A 554 -11.13 -9.10 -13.79
C SER A 554 -9.84 -8.31 -13.56
N GLN A 555 -9.88 -6.96 -13.54
CA GLN A 555 -8.69 -6.13 -13.35
C GLN A 555 -8.17 -6.13 -11.90
N TRP A 556 -9.05 -6.30 -10.92
CA TRP A 556 -8.69 -6.21 -9.50
C TRP A 556 -8.98 -7.48 -8.71
N ALA A 557 -9.76 -8.44 -9.23
CA ALA A 557 -10.07 -9.69 -8.53
C ALA A 557 -8.83 -10.46 -8.07
N SER A 558 -7.75 -10.46 -8.86
CA SER A 558 -6.46 -11.08 -8.52
C SER A 558 -5.74 -10.38 -7.36
N SER A 559 -6.03 -9.09 -7.15
CA SER A 559 -5.48 -8.30 -6.04
C SER A 559 -6.38 -8.29 -4.79
N PHE A 560 -7.59 -8.85 -4.87
CA PHE A 560 -8.49 -8.94 -3.72
C PHE A 560 -7.94 -9.90 -2.67
N ASN A 561 -8.04 -9.53 -1.38
CA ASN A 561 -7.48 -10.30 -0.26
C ASN A 561 -5.94 -10.46 -0.32
N THR A 562 -5.26 -9.50 -0.97
CA THR A 562 -3.79 -9.38 -0.97
C THR A 562 -3.36 -8.03 -0.37
N MET A 563 -2.07 -7.89 -0.04
CA MET A 563 -1.51 -6.64 0.48
C MET A 563 -1.57 -5.48 -0.53
N ASP A 564 -1.79 -5.75 -1.82
CA ASP A 564 -1.87 -4.71 -2.84
C ASP A 564 -3.13 -3.85 -2.70
N ALA A 565 -4.20 -4.40 -2.13
CA ALA A 565 -5.40 -3.65 -1.76
C ALA A 565 -5.07 -2.52 -0.76
N LEU A 566 -4.09 -2.74 0.12
CA LEU A 566 -3.65 -1.76 1.11
C LEU A 566 -2.65 -0.75 0.51
N LYS A 567 -1.81 -1.19 -0.43
CA LYS A 567 -0.79 -0.35 -1.08
C LYS A 567 -1.38 0.61 -2.11
N LYS A 568 -2.29 0.14 -2.98
CA LYS A 568 -2.97 1.00 -3.96
C LYS A 568 -3.75 2.12 -3.27
N ALA A 569 -4.25 1.85 -2.07
CA ALA A 569 -4.85 2.85 -1.21
C ALA A 569 -3.83 3.95 -0.82
N ALA A 570 -2.59 3.59 -0.45
CA ALA A 570 -1.54 4.55 -0.10
C ALA A 570 -1.04 5.40 -1.28
N VAL A 571 -1.05 4.84 -2.50
CA VAL A 571 -0.60 5.56 -3.70
C VAL A 571 -1.57 6.66 -4.11
N GLU A 572 -2.89 6.47 -3.96
CA GLU A 572 -3.88 7.54 -4.25
C GLU A 572 -3.71 8.76 -3.34
N THR A 573 -3.17 8.59 -2.11
CA THR A 573 -2.79 9.69 -1.22
C THR A 573 -1.46 10.35 -1.59
N GLU A 574 -0.55 9.65 -2.28
CA GLU A 574 0.73 10.20 -2.72
C GLU A 574 0.67 10.85 -4.10
N THR A 575 -0.28 10.47 -4.97
CA THR A 575 -0.47 11.09 -6.30
C THR A 575 -1.05 12.51 -6.27
N ALA A 576 -1.41 13.03 -5.09
CA ALA A 576 -1.64 14.47 -4.89
C ALA A 576 -0.32 15.27 -4.81
N SER A 577 0.83 14.59 -4.73
CA SER A 577 2.16 15.20 -4.75
C SER A 577 2.99 14.65 -5.91
N ARG A 578 3.36 15.55 -6.82
CA ARG A 578 4.37 15.43 -7.89
C ARG A 578 3.93 14.86 -9.23
N GLY A 579 4.19 15.67 -10.25
CA GLY A 579 4.58 15.20 -11.57
C GLY A 579 3.97 16.03 -12.69
N SER A 580 4.60 17.15 -13.00
CA SER A 580 4.55 17.74 -14.35
C SER A 580 4.68 16.62 -15.39
N PRO A 581 3.90 16.60 -16.49
CA PRO A 581 3.96 15.51 -17.45
C PRO A 581 5.35 15.46 -18.09
N GLU A 582 6.14 14.45 -17.72
CA GLU A 582 7.32 14.08 -18.49
C GLU A 582 6.86 13.65 -19.89
N HIS A 583 7.42 14.31 -20.90
CA HIS A 583 7.25 13.90 -22.29
C HIS A 583 7.75 12.47 -22.46
N VAL A 584 6.82 11.54 -22.68
CA VAL A 584 7.13 10.21 -23.21
C VAL A 584 7.70 10.41 -24.61
N ALA A 585 9.02 10.39 -24.72
CA ALA A 585 9.71 10.21 -25.99
C ALA A 585 9.27 8.85 -26.56
N THR A 586 8.50 8.89 -27.63
CA THR A 586 8.16 7.74 -28.45
C THR A 586 9.46 7.08 -28.92
N LYS A 587 9.78 5.92 -28.33
CA LYS A 587 10.75 4.97 -28.88
C LYS A 587 10.23 4.49 -30.23
N LEU A 588 10.71 5.10 -31.31
CA LEU A 588 10.67 4.49 -32.64
C LEU A 588 11.43 3.17 -32.58
N LYS A 589 10.76 2.08 -32.92
CA LYS A 589 11.34 0.75 -33.09
C LYS A 589 12.47 0.84 -34.11
N ALA A 590 13.63 0.33 -33.73
CA ALA A 590 14.72 0.04 -34.65
C ALA A 590 14.34 -1.20 -35.46
N ASP A 591 13.89 -1.00 -36.70
CA ASP A 591 13.91 -2.05 -37.71
C ASP A 591 15.33 -2.07 -38.31
N LEU A 592 16.08 -3.05 -37.85
CA LEU A 592 17.32 -3.52 -38.46
C LEU A 592 16.94 -4.24 -39.76
N ASP A 593 17.22 -3.62 -40.90
CA ASP A 593 17.55 -4.34 -42.13
C ASP A 593 18.37 -3.43 -43.06
N LEU A 594 19.66 -3.73 -43.16
CA LEU A 594 20.59 -3.07 -44.07
C LEU A 594 21.44 -4.19 -44.69
N PRO A 595 21.42 -4.36 -46.03
CA PRO A 595 22.53 -4.98 -46.73
C PRO A 595 23.48 -3.89 -47.23
N LYS A 596 24.75 -4.04 -46.86
CA LYS A 596 25.90 -3.30 -47.35
C LYS A 596 26.28 -3.80 -48.75
N THR A 597 26.66 -2.87 -49.65
CA THR A 597 27.51 -2.98 -50.87
C THR A 597 26.96 -1.96 -51.89
N LEU A 598 27.68 -1.08 -52.59
CA LEU A 598 29.06 -1.05 -53.10
C LEU A 598 29.42 0.40 -53.50
N ASP A 599 30.72 0.65 -53.59
CA ASP A 599 31.41 1.88 -53.97
C ASP A 599 31.24 2.34 -55.45
N CYS A 600 31.68 3.59 -55.66
CA CYS A 600 32.33 4.17 -56.86
C CYS A 600 31.51 5.09 -57.80
N CYS A 601 31.95 6.36 -57.84
CA CYS A 601 31.65 7.49 -58.75
C CYS A 601 32.11 7.23 -60.23
N PRO A 602 32.10 8.20 -61.20
CA PRO A 602 31.71 9.64 -61.18
C PRO A 602 30.96 10.19 -62.44
N ASP A 603 30.74 11.51 -62.42
CA ASP A 603 30.54 12.48 -63.53
C ASP A 603 29.20 12.57 -64.28
N ASP A 604 28.42 13.66 -64.08
CA ASP A 604 28.54 14.87 -64.92
C ASP A 604 27.65 16.06 -64.45
N ALA A 605 28.33 17.20 -64.26
CA ALA A 605 27.97 18.60 -64.57
C ALA A 605 26.51 19.13 -64.52
N LEU A 606 26.27 20.12 -63.62
CA LEU A 606 25.99 21.55 -63.93
C LEU A 606 25.04 22.26 -62.92
N HIS A 607 25.58 23.34 -62.34
CA HIS A 607 24.93 24.52 -61.73
C HIS A 607 24.06 24.31 -60.47
N SER A 608 24.18 25.07 -59.38
CA SER A 608 25.06 26.17 -58.99
C SER A 608 24.86 26.43 -57.48
N VAL A 609 25.98 26.50 -56.73
CA VAL A 609 26.38 27.62 -55.83
C VAL A 609 25.32 28.09 -54.78
N HIS A 610 25.50 28.11 -53.45
CA HIS A 610 26.68 28.00 -52.56
C HIS A 610 26.25 27.66 -51.10
N HIS A 611 27.09 26.84 -50.44
CA HIS A 611 27.45 26.74 -48.99
C HIS A 611 26.34 26.75 -47.91
N ARG A 612 26.10 25.73 -47.07
CA ARG A 612 26.91 24.62 -46.48
C ARG A 612 28.21 25.05 -45.79
N LEU A 613 28.23 25.03 -44.45
CA LEU A 613 28.93 24.02 -43.59
C LEU A 613 28.97 24.55 -42.13
N VAL A 614 28.40 23.85 -41.14
CA VAL A 614 28.98 22.77 -40.30
C VAL A 614 30.10 23.27 -39.37
N VAL A 615 29.99 22.88 -38.08
CA VAL A 615 31.04 22.28 -37.22
C VAL A 615 31.07 22.88 -35.78
N SER A 616 30.83 21.97 -34.83
CA SER A 616 31.37 21.83 -33.44
C SER A 616 31.33 22.96 -32.40
N LYS A 617 30.85 22.59 -31.20
CA LYS A 617 31.13 23.12 -29.85
C LYS A 617 32.64 23.41 -29.64
N PRO A 618 33.08 24.42 -28.85
CA PRO A 618 33.00 24.35 -27.37
C PRO A 618 32.80 25.69 -26.62
N TRP A 619 32.57 25.56 -25.31
CA TRP A 619 32.66 26.54 -24.23
C TRP A 619 33.46 27.82 -24.51
N LEU A 620 32.89 28.98 -24.17
CA LEU A 620 33.65 30.20 -23.85
C LEU A 620 32.94 30.98 -22.74
N CYS A 621 33.69 31.18 -21.66
CA CYS A 621 33.40 32.07 -20.54
C CYS A 621 33.20 33.52 -20.97
N VAL A 622 32.31 34.19 -20.23
CA VAL A 622 32.40 35.56 -19.68
C VAL A 622 33.23 36.56 -20.50
N THR A 623 32.56 37.53 -21.11
CA THR A 623 32.78 38.98 -20.96
C THR A 623 32.05 39.73 -22.09
N SER A 624 30.97 40.46 -21.76
CA SER A 624 30.56 41.74 -22.36
C SER A 624 29.05 42.01 -22.17
N LEU A 625 28.62 42.26 -20.93
CA LEU A 625 27.38 42.98 -20.65
C LEU A 625 27.74 44.44 -20.34
N SER A 626 28.11 45.17 -21.39
CA SER A 626 28.28 46.61 -21.36
C SER A 626 27.79 47.18 -22.68
N ARG A 627 26.46 47.15 -22.87
CA ARG A 627 25.66 48.01 -23.76
C ARG A 627 24.20 47.60 -23.67
N LEU A 628 23.49 48.22 -22.74
CA LEU A 628 22.08 48.56 -22.92
C LEU A 628 21.96 49.44 -24.18
N PRO A 629 20.93 49.22 -25.02
CA PRO A 629 20.26 50.39 -25.57
C PRO A 629 18.72 50.24 -25.57
N TYR A 630 18.09 51.23 -24.93
CA TYR A 630 17.05 52.09 -25.51
C TYR A 630 16.08 51.44 -26.50
N TRP A 631 14.98 50.87 -25.99
CA TRP A 631 13.74 50.68 -26.77
C TRP A 631 12.46 51.07 -26.01
N PHE A 632 12.55 51.56 -24.78
CA PHE A 632 11.38 51.85 -23.92
C PHE A 632 10.77 53.26 -24.06
N GLN A 633 11.09 53.99 -25.13
CA GLN A 633 10.45 55.29 -25.42
C GLN A 633 10.07 55.35 -26.90
N ARG A 634 8.91 54.79 -27.25
CA ARG A 634 8.01 55.27 -28.31
C ARG A 634 6.85 54.29 -28.48
N GLU A 635 5.70 54.64 -27.89
CA GLU A 635 4.41 54.83 -28.58
C GLU A 635 3.28 54.87 -27.54
N ALA A 636 3.06 56.06 -27.00
CA ALA A 636 1.75 56.53 -26.59
C ALA A 636 1.72 58.03 -26.96
N VAL A 637 0.53 58.54 -27.34
CA VAL A 637 0.19 59.94 -27.69
C VAL A 637 0.36 60.23 -29.20
N HIS A 638 -0.65 60.48 -30.05
CA HIS A 638 -2.07 60.91 -29.98
C HIS A 638 -2.71 60.75 -31.39
N PRO A 639 -4.02 61.00 -31.61
CA PRO A 639 -5.18 61.01 -30.69
C PRO A 639 -6.20 59.91 -30.97
#